data_AF-A0A517SXV8-F1
#
_entry.id   AF-A0A517SXV8-F1
#
_cell.length_a   1.000
_cell.length_b   1.000
_cell.length_c   1.000
_cell.angle_alpha   90.00
_cell.angle_beta   90.00
_cell.angle_gamma   90.00
#
_symmetry.space_group_name_H-M   'P 1'
#
loop_
_entity.id
_entity.type
_entity.pdbx_description
1 polymer ?
#
loop_
_entity_poly.entity_id
_entity_poly.type
_entity_poly.pdbx_seq_one_letter_code
_entity_poly.pdbx_strand_id
1 'polypeptide(L)'
;MDLNHLMDQNLLAAFSRQKTSNSLLLDCMMIKRLVTTMLITCVTVSLAFADLTYQPPAKIYVLVGQSNMQGKGAVEGDQSNSLRYLVQHDPNQEYQFLVDPKGNWRSRQDVWIHYDSGPGNLRFGKLKPGYGSHGGVIGPELGFGHVIGESYEGKALLIKACWGGKSLGHNFLPPSVGQYPPPNQPADPGFYYHQILRIVDDVTRNIETYFPDYQGQGIEIAGLCYHQGWNDQYGGLDARYEQNLAAFIHDIRSAEHGLGIPDLPVVIATSGMIENDSPIKRGQLAMGDPAKYPQFAGNVGVVNTDKPYGTEALGFKFYTESSPDKVGYHWNNHAHSYLNIGRAMATEMQTLSKPKLPSRLRAVGTAQGVRLTWQVGRQSPATIKLLRNGQPLAANLPASLTTVTDARATPGKNTYQLLFDMPSDGLQTLSVTSDTSVGKLQAYRSSTGVQLNWDACGKYDGFQIRRDGQVIANQLAGDLRSYLDKQAPEQGNVQYIVTPTTGSSTPASLSVQLGPADPGGALLYEPFDYPADADQPRSLLGLGGAAGTKGEYDYLSDQKLERAPAAIGGGLSFGALPVTGNRGSSHRWSPGCAIELDDSLREAGLLADGATLWISFVFRLTKDIEHRQGGGTVLLSTDDLRQAVGLMADNREFRTVVVVDGKPKGVRITSSRLETPTLVVGKIVWGKDGSDDTFVPYTPGHDLQIPEKHGRPAAPFNIDQSKLNRLVLKGEGQYDEIRVGTSYQSVVGGKAN
;
A
#
# COMPACT_ATOMS: atom_id res chain seq x y z
N MET A 1 14.40 14.02 55.20
CA MET A 1 15.68 14.28 55.89
C MET A 1 16.03 13.03 56.67
N ASP A 2 17.28 12.61 56.50
CA ASP A 2 18.01 11.48 57.10
C ASP A 2 17.81 11.30 58.62
N LEU A 3 17.89 10.13 59.28
CA LEU A 3 18.73 8.89 59.25
C LEU A 3 19.59 8.84 60.54
N ASN A 4 19.86 7.62 61.03
CA ASN A 4 20.77 7.23 62.15
C ASN A 4 20.09 7.14 63.54
N HIS A 5 20.36 6.16 64.42
CA HIS A 5 21.46 5.21 64.52
C HIS A 5 21.14 4.03 65.48
N LEU A 6 21.68 2.87 65.14
CA LEU A 6 22.03 1.66 65.90
C LEU A 6 21.85 1.65 67.44
N MET A 7 21.18 0.59 67.91
CA MET A 7 21.37 -0.01 69.24
C MET A 7 22.59 -0.95 69.25
N ASP A 8 23.38 -0.79 70.31
CA ASP A 8 24.16 -1.76 71.11
C ASP A 8 24.51 -3.13 70.49
N GLN A 9 25.78 -3.49 70.33
CA GLN A 9 26.80 -3.76 71.37
C GLN A 9 26.52 -4.96 72.31
N ASN A 10 27.50 -5.85 72.29
CA ASN A 10 27.98 -6.71 73.38
C ASN A 10 27.24 -8.02 73.68
N LEU A 11 27.79 -9.10 73.11
CA LEU A 11 28.24 -10.25 73.92
C LEU A 11 29.40 -10.99 73.22
N LEU A 12 30.61 -10.51 73.54
CA LEU A 12 31.84 -11.25 73.90
C LEU A 12 31.87 -12.77 73.58
N ALA A 13 32.78 -13.22 72.71
CA ALA A 13 34.12 -13.78 73.05
C ALA A 13 34.04 -15.19 73.68
N ALA A 14 34.82 -16.23 73.34
CA ALA A 14 36.13 -16.35 72.71
C ALA A 14 36.38 -17.80 72.21
N PHE A 15 37.22 -17.92 71.18
CA PHE A 15 38.24 -18.96 70.90
C PHE A 15 38.04 -20.44 71.31
N SER A 16 38.14 -21.36 70.33
CA SER A 16 39.28 -22.30 70.17
C SER A 16 38.91 -23.68 69.56
N ARG A 17 39.44 -23.91 68.35
CA ARG A 17 40.02 -25.17 67.79
C ARG A 17 39.17 -26.44 67.53
N GLN A 18 39.26 -26.83 66.25
CA GLN A 18 39.38 -28.17 65.66
C GLN A 18 38.14 -29.07 65.50
N LYS A 19 37.67 -29.10 64.23
CA LYS A 19 37.27 -30.27 63.39
C LYS A 19 37.23 -31.62 64.15
N THR A 20 36.12 -32.35 64.17
CA THR A 20 35.43 -32.96 63.01
C THR A 20 33.98 -33.36 63.34
N SER A 21 33.24 -33.71 62.29
CA SER A 21 31.90 -34.35 62.23
C SER A 21 30.69 -33.46 62.54
N ASN A 22 29.97 -33.07 61.49
CA ASN A 22 28.54 -32.74 61.56
C ASN A 22 27.91 -32.90 60.16
N SER A 23 27.70 -34.15 59.74
CA SER A 23 26.79 -34.51 58.66
C SER A 23 25.31 -34.53 59.13
N LEU A 24 24.97 -33.78 60.18
CA LEU A 24 23.65 -33.77 60.81
C LEU A 24 23.04 -32.36 60.96
N LEU A 25 23.69 -31.32 60.41
CA LEU A 25 23.16 -29.94 60.40
C LEU A 25 22.75 -29.43 59.02
N LEU A 26 23.07 -30.16 57.93
CA LEU A 26 22.57 -29.81 56.60
C LEU A 26 21.11 -30.25 56.36
N ASP A 27 20.65 -31.32 56.99
CA ASP A 27 19.29 -31.84 56.75
C ASP A 27 18.18 -31.05 57.47
N CYS A 28 18.52 -30.35 58.56
CA CYS A 28 17.54 -29.54 59.29
C CYS A 28 17.37 -28.11 58.72
N MET A 29 18.33 -27.64 57.90
CA MET A 29 18.24 -26.35 57.20
C MET A 29 17.57 -26.45 55.82
N MET A 30 17.51 -27.64 55.21
CA MET A 30 16.79 -27.85 53.94
C MET A 30 15.27 -27.98 54.13
N ILE A 31 14.79 -28.54 55.24
CA ILE A 31 13.34 -28.71 55.48
C ILE A 31 12.66 -27.39 55.91
N LYS A 32 13.36 -26.50 56.62
CA LYS A 32 12.84 -25.14 56.91
C LYS A 32 12.86 -24.19 55.73
N ARG A 33 13.73 -24.41 54.72
CA ARG A 33 13.70 -23.64 53.47
C ARG A 33 12.64 -24.13 52.48
N LEU A 34 12.28 -25.42 52.47
CA LEU A 34 11.21 -25.90 51.60
C LEU A 34 9.80 -25.49 52.08
N VAL A 35 9.56 -25.42 53.39
CA VAL A 35 8.22 -25.10 53.93
C VAL A 35 7.92 -23.59 53.93
N THR A 36 8.93 -22.72 54.05
CA THR A 36 8.73 -21.27 53.93
C THR A 36 8.63 -20.81 52.46
N THR A 37 9.18 -21.56 51.51
CA THR A 37 9.01 -21.28 50.06
C THR A 37 7.72 -21.87 49.48
N MET A 38 7.10 -22.88 50.11
CA MET A 38 5.77 -23.39 49.69
C MET A 38 4.56 -22.67 50.29
N LEU A 39 4.71 -21.87 51.36
CA LEU A 39 3.59 -21.15 51.99
C LEU A 39 3.46 -19.65 51.63
N ILE A 40 4.30 -19.14 50.72
CA ILE A 40 4.11 -17.83 50.05
C ILE A 40 3.58 -18.02 48.61
N THR A 41 3.27 -19.27 48.23
CA THR A 41 2.80 -19.65 46.89
C THR A 41 1.33 -20.08 46.88
N CYS A 42 0.56 -19.68 47.90
CA CYS A 42 -0.89 -19.81 47.95
C CYS A 42 -1.48 -18.53 48.55
N VAL A 43 -2.39 -17.89 47.80
CA VAL A 43 -3.04 -16.60 48.08
C VAL A 43 -2.22 -15.38 47.68
N THR A 44 -1.94 -15.27 46.39
CA THR A 44 -2.36 -14.16 45.52
C THR A 44 -1.91 -14.48 44.10
N VAL A 45 -2.60 -15.43 43.45
CA VAL A 45 -2.86 -15.24 42.02
C VAL A 45 -3.89 -14.12 41.93
N SER A 46 -3.49 -12.92 42.36
CA SER A 46 -4.05 -11.71 41.81
C SER A 46 -3.60 -11.78 40.37
N LEU A 47 -4.50 -12.23 39.49
CA LEU A 47 -4.45 -11.83 38.10
C LEU A 47 -4.00 -10.38 38.12
N ALA A 48 -2.80 -10.11 37.63
CA ALA A 48 -2.46 -8.78 37.20
C ALA A 48 -3.37 -8.51 36.00
N PHE A 49 -4.66 -8.32 36.26
CA PHE A 49 -5.37 -7.24 35.62
C PHE A 49 -4.55 -6.02 36.01
N ALA A 50 -3.55 -5.69 35.19
CA ALA A 50 -3.35 -4.29 34.90
C ALA A 50 -4.76 -3.76 34.72
N ASP A 51 -5.17 -2.77 35.51
CA ASP A 51 -6.40 -2.04 35.27
C ASP A 51 -6.37 -1.66 33.79
N LEU A 52 -7.01 -2.49 32.95
CA LEU A 52 -7.26 -2.23 31.55
C LEU A 52 -8.29 -1.12 31.65
N THR A 53 -7.77 0.10 31.85
CA THR A 53 -8.57 1.31 31.81
C THR A 53 -9.35 1.20 30.52
N TYR A 54 -10.67 1.07 30.64
CA TYR A 54 -11.54 0.90 29.50
C TYR A 54 -11.30 2.11 28.58
N GLN A 55 -10.70 1.85 27.43
CA GLN A 55 -10.52 2.84 26.39
C GLN A 55 -11.70 2.68 25.42
N PRO A 56 -12.49 3.74 25.18
CA PRO A 56 -13.57 3.64 24.22
C PRO A 56 -13.02 3.43 22.80
N PRO A 57 -13.81 2.82 21.88
CA PRO A 57 -13.36 2.52 20.52
C PRO A 57 -12.83 3.76 19.79
N ALA A 58 -11.84 3.61 18.91
CA ALA A 58 -11.42 4.73 18.08
C ALA A 58 -12.55 5.12 17.11
N LYS A 59 -12.99 6.39 17.13
CA LYS A 59 -14.02 6.90 16.23
C LYS A 59 -13.41 7.32 14.90
N ILE A 60 -13.87 6.72 13.82
CA ILE A 60 -13.39 6.94 12.47
C ILE A 60 -14.39 7.83 11.72
N TYR A 61 -13.88 8.90 11.11
CA TYR A 61 -14.65 9.77 10.23
C TYR A 61 -14.05 9.75 8.83
N VAL A 62 -14.88 9.47 7.83
CA VAL A 62 -14.44 9.38 6.43
C VAL A 62 -14.70 10.71 5.73
N LEU A 63 -13.65 11.37 5.28
CA LEU A 63 -13.69 12.68 4.61
C LEU A 63 -13.62 12.47 3.09
N VAL A 64 -14.77 12.57 2.44
CA VAL A 64 -14.99 12.26 1.02
C VAL A 64 -15.24 13.53 0.23
N GLY A 65 -14.64 13.61 -0.96
CA GLY A 65 -15.03 14.62 -1.93
C GLY A 65 -13.96 14.92 -2.95
N GLN A 66 -13.98 16.13 -3.49
CA GLN A 66 -13.01 16.55 -4.50
C GLN A 66 -11.93 17.48 -3.95
N SER A 67 -11.35 18.33 -4.80
CA SER A 67 -10.30 19.31 -4.49
C SER A 67 -10.52 20.15 -3.22
N ASN A 68 -11.76 20.51 -2.88
CA ASN A 68 -12.04 21.31 -1.69
C ASN A 68 -12.10 20.47 -0.40
N MET A 69 -12.43 19.18 -0.50
CA MET A 69 -12.19 18.24 0.61
C MET A 69 -10.69 17.89 0.71
N GLN A 70 -9.96 17.84 -0.42
CA GLN A 70 -8.51 17.71 -0.39
C GLN A 70 -7.88 18.89 0.35
N GLY A 71 -8.29 20.12 0.06
CA GLY A 71 -7.79 21.31 0.71
C GLY A 71 -6.72 22.05 -0.07
N LYS A 72 -6.87 23.37 -0.14
CA LYS A 72 -5.99 24.32 -0.82
C LYS A 72 -5.61 25.53 0.04
N GLY A 73 -6.01 25.54 1.31
CA GLY A 73 -5.71 26.66 2.22
C GLY A 73 -4.24 26.70 2.58
N ALA A 74 -3.52 27.79 2.31
CA ALA A 74 -2.09 27.87 2.61
C ALA A 74 -1.81 27.74 4.12
N VAL A 75 -0.82 26.91 4.51
CA VAL A 75 -0.39 26.78 5.92
C VAL A 75 0.43 28.00 6.33
N GLU A 76 1.50 28.27 5.58
CA GLU A 76 2.42 29.39 5.82
C GLU A 76 2.15 30.53 4.83
N GLY A 77 2.55 31.74 5.20
CA GLY A 77 2.40 32.96 4.40
C GLY A 77 2.18 34.20 5.25
N ASP A 78 2.43 35.37 4.67
CA ASP A 78 2.16 36.69 5.26
C ASP A 78 0.87 37.33 4.73
N GLN A 79 0.16 36.63 3.83
CA GLN A 79 -1.08 37.08 3.25
C GLN A 79 -2.29 36.58 4.04
N SER A 80 -3.40 37.31 3.95
CA SER A 80 -4.64 37.08 4.69
C SER A 80 -5.29 35.72 4.48
N ASN A 81 -4.97 35.04 3.36
CA ASN A 81 -5.51 33.73 3.04
C ASN A 81 -4.75 32.56 3.72
N SER A 82 -3.63 32.80 4.39
CA SER A 82 -2.83 31.76 5.04
C SER A 82 -3.24 31.50 6.50
N LEU A 83 -3.01 30.28 6.98
CA LEU A 83 -3.26 29.90 8.37
C LEU A 83 -2.32 30.65 9.33
N ARG A 84 -1.05 30.84 8.93
CA ARG A 84 -0.06 31.60 9.70
C ARG A 84 -0.51 33.02 9.96
N TYR A 85 -0.97 33.73 8.92
CA TYR A 85 -1.50 35.08 9.06
C TYR A 85 -2.71 35.10 10.01
N LEU A 86 -3.63 34.15 9.88
CA LEU A 86 -4.81 34.05 10.75
C LEU A 86 -4.42 33.93 12.22
N VAL A 87 -3.42 33.11 12.56
CA VAL A 87 -2.91 32.96 13.94
C VAL A 87 -2.27 34.25 14.45
N GLN A 88 -1.55 34.99 13.60
CA GLN A 88 -0.79 36.19 14.00
C GLN A 88 -1.64 37.46 14.09
N HIS A 89 -2.68 37.57 13.28
CA HIS A 89 -3.43 38.81 13.07
C HIS A 89 -4.87 38.78 13.55
N ASP A 90 -5.36 37.64 14.04
CA ASP A 90 -6.68 37.59 14.68
C ASP A 90 -6.65 38.33 16.02
N PRO A 91 -7.38 39.46 16.17
CA PRO A 91 -7.38 40.26 17.40
C PRO A 91 -7.92 39.49 18.61
N ASN A 92 -8.74 38.46 18.38
CA ASN A 92 -9.37 37.66 19.43
C ASN A 92 -8.52 36.45 19.86
N GLN A 93 -7.41 36.19 19.18
CA GLN A 93 -6.54 35.03 19.43
C GLN A 93 -7.26 33.67 19.39
N GLU A 94 -8.37 33.57 18.66
CA GLU A 94 -9.21 32.39 18.51
C GLU A 94 -8.40 31.20 18.00
N TYR A 95 -7.39 31.43 17.16
CA TYR A 95 -6.63 30.38 16.47
C TYR A 95 -5.33 29.97 17.19
N GLN A 96 -5.05 30.50 18.39
CA GLN A 96 -3.82 30.18 19.13
C GLN A 96 -3.73 28.70 19.56
N PHE A 97 -4.86 27.97 19.58
CA PHE A 97 -4.86 26.53 19.84
C PHE A 97 -4.06 25.72 18.80
N LEU A 98 -3.80 26.29 17.61
CA LEU A 98 -3.05 25.66 16.54
C LEU A 98 -1.53 25.69 16.76
N VAL A 99 -1.01 26.55 17.64
CA VAL A 99 0.44 26.77 17.82
C VAL A 99 0.90 26.65 19.27
N ASP A 100 2.12 26.18 19.48
CA ASP A 100 2.78 26.19 20.78
C ASP A 100 3.21 27.61 21.19
N PRO A 101 3.65 27.85 22.44
CA PRO A 101 4.11 29.18 22.87
C PRO A 101 5.31 29.74 22.08
N LYS A 102 5.99 28.90 21.27
CA LYS A 102 7.08 29.30 20.38
C LYS A 102 6.59 29.58 18.95
N GLY A 103 5.29 29.44 18.68
CA GLY A 103 4.68 29.63 17.37
C GLY A 103 4.75 28.42 16.44
N ASN A 104 5.24 27.26 16.90
CA ASN A 104 5.28 26.05 16.08
C ASN A 104 3.91 25.38 16.01
N TRP A 105 3.56 24.78 14.87
CA TRP A 105 2.30 24.06 14.71
C TRP A 105 2.19 22.87 15.68
N ARG A 106 1.10 22.81 16.45
CA ARG A 106 0.81 21.70 17.36
C ARG A 106 0.27 20.49 16.60
N SER A 107 0.57 19.31 17.16
CA SER A 107 -0.08 18.06 16.76
C SER A 107 -1.03 17.58 17.85
N ARG A 108 -2.26 17.22 17.48
CA ARG A 108 -3.25 16.61 18.39
C ARG A 108 -2.78 15.22 18.80
N GLN A 109 -2.87 14.89 20.09
CA GLN A 109 -2.47 13.56 20.61
C GLN A 109 -3.61 12.53 20.52
N ASP A 110 -4.82 13.02 20.40
CA ASP A 110 -6.09 12.32 20.46
C ASP A 110 -6.77 12.20 19.08
N VAL A 111 -6.24 12.89 18.06
CA VAL A 111 -6.74 12.83 16.68
C VAL A 111 -5.65 12.37 15.73
N TRP A 112 -5.92 11.25 15.08
CA TRP A 112 -5.14 10.70 13.99
C TRP A 112 -5.74 11.07 12.64
N ILE A 113 -4.91 10.98 11.60
CA ILE A 113 -5.32 11.18 10.23
C ILE A 113 -4.55 10.25 9.30
N HIS A 114 -5.24 9.74 8.29
CA HIS A 114 -4.70 8.98 7.18
C HIS A 114 -5.18 9.61 5.87
N TYR A 115 -4.25 9.90 4.96
CA TYR A 115 -4.55 10.46 3.65
C TYR A 115 -3.70 9.83 2.56
N ASP A 116 -4.35 9.00 1.75
CA ASP A 116 -3.81 8.47 0.49
C ASP A 116 -4.27 9.39 -0.65
N SER A 117 -3.39 10.31 -1.05
CA SER A 117 -3.69 11.29 -2.10
C SER A 117 -3.34 10.81 -3.51
N GLY A 118 -2.83 9.58 -3.64
CA GLY A 118 -2.36 8.97 -4.88
C GLY A 118 -1.04 8.21 -4.70
N PRO A 119 -0.61 7.45 -5.72
CA PRO A 119 0.60 6.63 -5.66
C PRO A 119 1.83 7.40 -5.15
N GLY A 120 2.49 6.86 -4.12
CA GLY A 120 3.70 7.45 -3.52
C GLY A 120 3.45 8.69 -2.66
N ASN A 121 2.19 9.09 -2.43
CA ASN A 121 1.84 10.30 -1.67
C ASN A 121 0.90 9.99 -0.49
N LEU A 122 1.30 8.97 0.27
CA LEU A 122 0.65 8.54 1.51
C LEU A 122 1.16 9.41 2.68
N ARG A 123 0.24 10.04 3.41
CA ARG A 123 0.53 10.80 4.63
C ARG A 123 -0.38 10.32 5.76
N PHE A 124 0.20 9.93 6.88
CA PHE A 124 -0.56 9.57 8.09
C PHE A 124 0.18 9.98 9.36
N GLY A 125 -0.56 10.10 10.46
CA GLY A 125 -0.02 10.39 11.78
C GLY A 125 -0.99 11.18 12.64
N LYS A 126 -0.45 11.95 13.58
CA LYS A 126 -1.21 12.88 14.41
C LYS A 126 -1.68 14.08 13.59
N LEU A 127 -2.89 14.56 13.85
CA LEU A 127 -3.47 15.69 13.13
C LEU A 127 -2.69 16.97 13.46
N LYS A 128 -2.27 17.67 12.41
CA LYS A 128 -1.62 18.99 12.40
C LYS A 128 -1.85 19.63 11.02
N PRO A 129 -1.50 20.91 10.78
CA PRO A 129 -1.50 21.47 9.43
C PRO A 129 -0.62 20.66 8.46
N GLY A 130 -1.02 20.60 7.18
CA GLY A 130 -0.26 19.92 6.11
C GLY A 130 -0.90 18.64 5.53
N TYR A 131 -2.15 18.32 5.89
CA TYR A 131 -2.92 17.23 5.28
C TYR A 131 -3.89 17.70 4.17
N GLY A 132 -3.65 18.89 3.62
CA GLY A 132 -4.28 19.37 2.41
C GLY A 132 -3.75 18.63 1.16
N SER A 133 -4.01 19.12 -0.05
CA SER A 133 -3.54 18.45 -1.30
C SER A 133 -2.02 18.23 -1.38
N HIS A 134 -1.21 19.03 -0.70
CA HIS A 134 0.22 18.79 -0.43
C HIS A 134 0.57 19.28 0.99
N GLY A 135 1.81 19.04 1.45
CA GLY A 135 2.24 19.35 2.82
C GLY A 135 2.18 20.83 3.24
N GLY A 136 2.02 21.75 2.28
CA GLY A 136 1.96 23.20 2.53
C GLY A 136 0.54 23.76 2.61
N VAL A 137 -0.49 22.91 2.53
CA VAL A 137 -1.89 23.33 2.56
C VAL A 137 -2.73 22.52 3.55
N ILE A 138 -3.89 23.07 3.90
CA ILE A 138 -4.95 22.44 4.71
C ILE A 138 -6.24 22.30 3.90
N GLY A 139 -7.07 21.35 4.30
CA GLY A 139 -8.48 21.29 3.96
C GLY A 139 -9.36 21.33 5.21
N PRO A 140 -10.62 20.87 5.09
CA PRO A 140 -11.55 20.82 6.21
C PRO A 140 -11.11 19.90 7.36
N GLU A 141 -10.13 19.00 7.13
CA GLU A 141 -9.69 18.03 8.13
C GLU A 141 -9.17 18.67 9.41
N LEU A 142 -8.51 19.83 9.31
CA LEU A 142 -7.92 20.47 10.47
C LEU A 142 -9.02 20.97 11.42
N GLY A 143 -9.96 21.77 10.89
CA GLY A 143 -11.07 22.29 11.68
C GLY A 143 -11.98 21.18 12.22
N PHE A 144 -12.27 20.18 11.38
CA PHE A 144 -13.09 19.05 11.75
C PHE A 144 -12.48 18.27 12.92
N GLY A 145 -11.19 17.92 12.81
CA GLY A 145 -10.53 17.11 13.82
C GLY A 145 -10.36 17.83 15.15
N HIS A 146 -10.16 19.14 15.17
CA HIS A 146 -10.10 19.91 16.42
C HIS A 146 -11.42 19.85 17.20
N VAL A 147 -12.54 20.12 16.53
CA VAL A 147 -13.88 20.05 17.16
C VAL A 147 -14.19 18.63 17.63
N ILE A 148 -13.91 17.61 16.83
CA ILE A 148 -14.16 16.22 17.25
C ILE A 148 -13.28 15.81 18.43
N GLY A 149 -11.99 16.14 18.41
CA GLY A 149 -11.06 15.79 19.48
C GLY A 149 -11.39 16.46 20.81
N GLU A 150 -12.04 17.62 20.79
CA GLU A 150 -12.56 18.27 22.01
C GLU A 150 -13.82 17.59 22.55
N SER A 151 -14.65 17.03 21.66
CA SER A 151 -15.91 16.39 22.05
C SER A 151 -15.79 14.91 22.48
N TYR A 152 -14.65 14.27 22.25
CA TYR A 152 -14.49 12.83 22.45
C TYR A 152 -13.30 12.47 23.33
N GLU A 153 -13.56 11.74 24.41
CA GLU A 153 -12.52 11.29 25.36
C GLU A 153 -11.58 10.21 24.78
N GLY A 154 -12.04 9.48 23.75
CA GLY A 154 -11.23 8.46 23.07
C GLY A 154 -10.39 9.02 21.91
N LYS A 155 -9.83 8.12 21.11
CA LYS A 155 -9.11 8.50 19.88
C LYS A 155 -10.07 8.74 18.72
N ALA A 156 -9.87 9.81 17.98
CA ALA A 156 -10.50 10.02 16.67
C ALA A 156 -9.51 9.71 15.55
N LEU A 157 -10.00 9.18 14.42
CA LEU A 157 -9.22 8.93 13.22
C LEU A 157 -9.96 9.51 12.01
N LEU A 158 -9.30 10.41 11.29
CA LEU A 158 -9.80 10.97 10.03
C LEU A 158 -9.23 10.16 8.87
N ILE A 159 -10.08 9.59 8.02
CA ILE A 159 -9.65 8.94 6.78
C ILE A 159 -10.05 9.84 5.61
N LYS A 160 -9.08 10.47 4.96
CA LYS A 160 -9.32 11.28 3.76
C LYS A 160 -9.32 10.40 2.52
N ALA A 161 -10.45 10.38 1.83
CA ALA A 161 -10.66 9.71 0.55
C ALA A 161 -11.23 10.74 -0.46
N CYS A 162 -10.35 11.63 -0.91
CA CYS A 162 -10.74 12.79 -1.71
C CYS A 162 -9.72 13.12 -2.80
N TRP A 163 -10.21 13.50 -3.99
CA TRP A 163 -9.37 13.68 -5.19
C TRP A 163 -9.81 14.85 -6.07
N GLY A 164 -8.86 15.65 -6.52
CA GLY A 164 -9.11 16.80 -7.39
C GLY A 164 -9.72 16.40 -8.74
N GLY A 165 -10.62 17.25 -9.24
CA GLY A 165 -11.18 17.12 -10.58
C GLY A 165 -12.08 15.88 -10.77
N LYS A 166 -12.85 15.49 -9.75
CA LYS A 166 -13.72 14.32 -9.77
C LYS A 166 -15.19 14.70 -9.61
N SER A 167 -16.07 14.04 -10.38
CA SER A 167 -17.52 14.25 -10.36
C SER A 167 -18.27 13.10 -9.70
N LEU A 168 -19.44 13.40 -9.13
CA LEU A 168 -20.36 12.40 -8.61
C LEU A 168 -21.01 11.60 -9.74
N GLY A 169 -21.39 12.26 -10.83
CA GLY A 169 -22.03 11.63 -11.98
C GLY A 169 -21.15 10.69 -12.81
N HIS A 170 -19.86 10.56 -12.51
CA HIS A 170 -18.96 9.63 -13.19
C HIS A 170 -17.97 8.95 -12.24
N ASN A 171 -17.09 9.71 -11.59
CA ASN A 171 -15.97 9.12 -10.82
C ASN A 171 -16.41 8.46 -9.50
N PHE A 172 -17.38 9.07 -8.81
CA PHE A 172 -18.00 8.54 -7.60
C PHE A 172 -19.37 7.93 -7.88
N LEU A 173 -19.67 7.58 -9.14
CA LEU A 173 -20.97 7.08 -9.55
C LEU A 173 -21.35 5.86 -8.68
N PRO A 174 -22.46 5.90 -7.94
CA PRO A 174 -22.83 4.80 -7.05
C PRO A 174 -23.13 3.51 -7.83
N PRO A 175 -22.75 2.32 -7.32
CA PRO A 175 -22.98 1.06 -8.01
C PRO A 175 -24.45 0.81 -8.40
N SER A 176 -25.40 1.17 -7.53
CA SER A 176 -26.85 0.97 -7.79
C SER A 176 -27.37 1.80 -8.97
N VAL A 177 -26.72 2.91 -9.31
CA VAL A 177 -27.07 3.77 -10.45
C VAL A 177 -26.24 3.42 -11.68
N GLY A 178 -24.94 3.21 -11.50
CA GLY A 178 -24.01 3.06 -12.61
C GLY A 178 -24.00 1.70 -13.27
N GLN A 179 -24.36 0.63 -12.53
CA GLN A 179 -24.39 -0.77 -13.02
C GLN A 179 -23.14 -1.16 -13.85
N TYR A 180 -21.98 -0.67 -13.43
CA TYR A 180 -20.70 -0.93 -14.09
C TYR A 180 -20.04 -2.20 -13.53
N PRO A 181 -19.21 -2.91 -14.33
CA PRO A 181 -18.36 -3.97 -13.79
C PRO A 181 -17.32 -3.39 -12.82
N PRO A 182 -16.71 -4.20 -11.94
CA PRO A 182 -15.67 -3.72 -11.02
C PRO A 182 -14.63 -2.84 -11.74
N PRO A 183 -14.46 -1.58 -11.31
CA PRO A 183 -13.62 -0.63 -12.03
C PRO A 183 -12.14 -0.97 -11.85
N ASN A 184 -11.37 -0.90 -12.93
CA ASN A 184 -9.97 -1.33 -12.95
C ASN A 184 -8.99 -0.15 -13.05
N GLN A 185 -9.40 0.97 -13.65
CA GLN A 185 -8.54 2.15 -13.85
C GLN A 185 -9.26 3.45 -13.44
N PRO A 186 -8.52 4.53 -13.10
CA PRO A 186 -9.10 5.79 -12.60
C PRO A 186 -10.17 6.46 -13.47
N ALA A 187 -10.15 6.19 -14.78
CA ALA A 187 -11.12 6.74 -15.72
C ALA A 187 -12.47 6.00 -15.71
N ASP A 188 -12.52 4.77 -15.18
CA ASP A 188 -13.73 3.96 -15.17
C ASP A 188 -14.80 4.59 -14.25
N PRO A 189 -16.09 4.47 -14.60
CA PRO A 189 -17.17 4.93 -13.73
C PRO A 189 -17.07 4.31 -12.34
N GLY A 190 -17.28 5.11 -11.30
CA GLY A 190 -17.29 4.65 -9.92
C GLY A 190 -15.94 4.21 -9.35
N PHE A 191 -14.83 4.33 -10.09
CA PHE A 191 -13.51 3.95 -9.59
C PHE A 191 -13.21 4.58 -8.22
N TYR A 192 -13.51 5.87 -8.05
CA TYR A 192 -13.21 6.58 -6.81
C TYR A 192 -14.22 6.29 -5.69
N TYR A 193 -15.43 5.83 -6.02
CA TYR A 193 -16.34 5.24 -5.03
C TYR A 193 -15.68 4.00 -4.39
N HIS A 194 -15.18 3.09 -5.22
CA HIS A 194 -14.48 1.89 -4.74
C HIS A 194 -13.14 2.20 -4.04
N GLN A 195 -12.45 3.29 -4.39
CA GLN A 195 -11.26 3.73 -3.65
C GLN A 195 -11.58 4.15 -2.21
N ILE A 196 -12.74 4.76 -1.94
CA ILE A 196 -13.17 5.05 -0.56
C ILE A 196 -13.22 3.77 0.25
N LEU A 197 -13.87 2.73 -0.29
CA LEU A 197 -14.01 1.43 0.36
C LEU A 197 -12.66 0.75 0.58
N ARG A 198 -11.80 0.75 -0.44
CA ARG A 198 -10.44 0.19 -0.35
C ARG A 198 -9.64 0.84 0.76
N ILE A 199 -9.61 2.18 0.82
CA ILE A 199 -8.83 2.91 1.81
C ILE A 199 -9.38 2.67 3.22
N VAL A 200 -10.70 2.71 3.40
CA VAL A 200 -11.30 2.44 4.72
C VAL A 200 -11.02 1.00 5.17
N ASP A 201 -11.11 0.01 4.27
CA ASP A 201 -10.78 -1.38 4.56
C ASP A 201 -9.29 -1.54 4.93
N ASP A 202 -8.39 -0.99 4.14
CA ASP A 202 -6.94 -1.04 4.40
C ASP A 202 -6.57 -0.42 5.76
N VAL A 203 -7.02 0.80 6.01
CA VAL A 203 -6.73 1.51 7.27
C VAL A 203 -7.31 0.77 8.46
N THR A 204 -8.56 0.29 8.38
CA THR A 204 -9.18 -0.43 9.51
C THR A 204 -8.60 -1.82 9.72
N ARG A 205 -8.11 -2.46 8.65
CA ARG A 205 -7.40 -3.75 8.73
C ARG A 205 -6.02 -3.61 9.34
N ASN A 206 -5.31 -2.54 9.01
CA ASN A 206 -3.89 -2.33 9.33
C ASN A 206 -3.68 -1.18 10.34
N ILE A 207 -4.67 -0.89 11.17
CA ILE A 207 -4.67 0.30 12.05
C ILE A 207 -3.44 0.35 12.98
N GLU A 208 -2.99 -0.79 13.51
CA GLU A 208 -1.77 -0.86 14.34
C GLU A 208 -0.48 -0.54 13.59
N THR A 209 -0.46 -0.74 12.25
CA THR A 209 0.69 -0.41 11.41
C THR A 209 0.78 1.09 11.17
N TYR A 210 -0.38 1.74 10.95
CA TYR A 210 -0.43 3.18 10.73
C TYR A 210 -0.35 3.99 12.03
N PHE A 211 -0.89 3.45 13.12
CA PHE A 211 -1.00 4.14 14.41
C PHE A 211 -0.55 3.22 15.56
N PRO A 212 0.75 3.19 15.88
CA PRO A 212 1.31 2.34 16.95
C PRO A 212 0.73 2.60 18.34
N ASP A 213 0.13 3.78 18.56
CA ASP A 213 -0.57 4.14 19.79
C ASP A 213 -1.94 3.42 19.94
N TYR A 214 -2.40 2.68 18.91
CA TYR A 214 -3.60 1.83 18.99
C TYR A 214 -3.34 0.60 19.85
N GLN A 215 -4.11 0.45 20.94
CA GLN A 215 -3.95 -0.60 21.95
C GLN A 215 -4.96 -1.74 21.79
N GLY A 216 -5.64 -1.83 20.65
CA GLY A 216 -6.68 -2.84 20.44
C GLY A 216 -8.04 -2.48 21.03
N GLN A 217 -8.29 -1.21 21.34
CA GLN A 217 -9.54 -0.72 21.95
C GLN A 217 -10.80 -0.82 21.06
N GLY A 218 -10.68 -1.37 19.84
CA GLY A 218 -11.76 -1.45 18.86
C GLY A 218 -11.93 -0.16 18.06
N ILE A 219 -12.84 -0.20 17.07
CA ILE A 219 -13.11 0.91 16.16
C ILE A 219 -14.61 1.10 15.93
N GLU A 220 -15.02 2.33 15.66
CA GLU A 220 -16.37 2.70 15.24
C GLU A 220 -16.26 3.67 14.06
N ILE A 221 -16.76 3.33 12.87
CA ILE A 221 -16.94 4.33 11.81
C ILE A 221 -18.17 5.16 12.19
N ALA A 222 -17.89 6.36 12.71
CA ALA A 222 -18.84 7.24 13.38
C ALA A 222 -19.56 8.17 12.40
N GLY A 223 -18.99 8.44 11.23
CA GLY A 223 -19.67 9.25 10.21
C GLY A 223 -18.87 9.48 8.94
N LEU A 224 -19.55 10.04 7.95
CA LEU A 224 -18.99 10.44 6.66
C LEU A 224 -19.21 11.93 6.42
N CYS A 225 -18.17 12.61 6.00
CA CYS A 225 -18.17 14.03 5.65
C CYS A 225 -18.00 14.17 4.15
N TYR A 226 -18.97 14.78 3.48
CA TYR A 226 -19.00 14.94 2.02
C TYR A 226 -18.85 16.42 1.62
N HIS A 227 -17.82 16.74 0.82
CA HIS A 227 -17.67 18.05 0.20
C HIS A 227 -17.23 17.95 -1.26
N GLN A 228 -18.21 17.96 -2.16
CA GLN A 228 -18.04 17.78 -3.59
C GLN A 228 -19.18 18.47 -4.35
N GLY A 229 -18.98 18.79 -5.64
CA GLY A 229 -20.06 19.23 -6.52
C GLY A 229 -19.60 20.06 -7.70
N TRP A 230 -18.46 20.75 -7.59
CA TRP A 230 -17.98 21.69 -8.60
C TRP A 230 -17.86 21.08 -10.01
N ASN A 231 -17.32 19.86 -10.10
CA ASN A 231 -17.08 19.23 -11.40
C ASN A 231 -18.35 18.69 -12.08
N ASP A 232 -19.45 18.53 -11.35
CA ASP A 232 -20.72 18.08 -11.91
C ASP A 232 -21.44 19.19 -12.69
N GLN A 233 -20.97 20.44 -12.60
CA GLN A 233 -21.49 21.56 -13.40
C GLN A 233 -21.24 21.40 -14.91
N TYR A 234 -20.37 20.45 -15.29
CA TYR A 234 -19.94 20.26 -16.66
C TYR A 234 -20.46 18.93 -17.23
N GLY A 235 -20.65 18.88 -18.54
CA GLY A 235 -21.01 17.64 -19.24
C GLY A 235 -22.43 17.13 -18.96
N GLY A 236 -23.33 17.96 -18.41
CA GLY A 236 -24.73 17.60 -18.13
C GLY A 236 -24.93 16.66 -16.94
N LEU A 237 -23.93 16.54 -16.06
CA LEU A 237 -23.99 15.66 -14.88
C LEU A 237 -24.88 16.25 -13.76
N ASP A 238 -24.99 17.57 -13.70
CA ASP A 238 -25.79 18.35 -12.75
C ASP A 238 -27.28 17.93 -12.74
N ALA A 239 -27.83 17.57 -13.89
CA ALA A 239 -29.22 17.16 -14.05
C ALA A 239 -29.61 15.94 -13.19
N ARG A 240 -28.65 15.05 -12.89
CA ARG A 240 -28.86 13.85 -12.06
C ARG A 240 -28.20 13.94 -10.69
N TYR A 241 -27.60 15.07 -10.33
CA TYR A 241 -26.77 15.19 -9.14
C TYR A 241 -27.52 14.81 -7.85
N GLU A 242 -28.75 15.30 -7.67
CA GLU A 242 -29.57 15.00 -6.50
C GLU A 242 -29.87 13.50 -6.36
N GLN A 243 -30.26 12.85 -7.46
CA GLN A 243 -30.56 11.42 -7.51
C GLN A 243 -29.30 10.59 -7.22
N ASN A 244 -28.18 10.96 -7.84
CA ASN A 244 -26.90 10.30 -7.62
C ASN A 244 -26.40 10.48 -6.18
N LEU A 245 -26.64 11.63 -5.54
CA LEU A 245 -26.21 11.86 -4.16
C LEU A 245 -27.05 11.05 -3.16
N ALA A 246 -28.36 10.96 -3.38
CA ALA A 246 -29.22 10.08 -2.59
C ALA A 246 -28.78 8.61 -2.72
N ALA A 247 -28.48 8.15 -3.94
CA ALA A 247 -27.96 6.81 -4.19
C ALA A 247 -26.57 6.58 -3.57
N PHE A 248 -25.67 7.58 -3.61
CA PHE A 248 -24.37 7.51 -2.98
C PHE A 248 -24.49 7.25 -1.48
N ILE A 249 -25.35 8.01 -0.79
CA ILE A 249 -25.59 7.88 0.65
C ILE A 249 -26.19 6.50 0.97
N HIS A 250 -27.14 6.04 0.16
CA HIS A 250 -27.73 4.71 0.31
C HIS A 250 -26.67 3.60 0.15
N ASP A 251 -25.92 3.64 -0.94
CA ASP A 251 -24.98 2.58 -1.29
C ASP A 251 -23.83 2.52 -0.29
N ILE A 252 -23.26 3.67 0.11
CA ILE A 252 -22.12 3.69 1.05
C ILE A 252 -22.50 3.16 2.44
N ARG A 253 -23.78 3.24 2.82
CA ARG A 253 -24.32 2.64 4.06
C ARG A 253 -24.54 1.13 3.94
N SER A 254 -24.88 0.65 2.75
CA SER A 254 -25.28 -0.74 2.51
C SER A 254 -24.16 -1.75 2.78
N ALA A 255 -24.52 -3.01 3.06
CA ALA A 255 -23.57 -4.12 3.14
C ALA A 255 -23.16 -4.65 1.76
N GLU A 256 -24.00 -4.45 0.74
CA GLU A 256 -23.79 -4.94 -0.63
C GLU A 256 -22.78 -4.06 -1.39
N HIS A 257 -22.92 -2.75 -1.27
CA HIS A 257 -22.10 -1.80 -2.02
C HIS A 257 -21.14 -1.00 -1.14
N GLY A 258 -21.30 -1.01 0.18
CA GLY A 258 -20.68 -0.01 1.05
C GLY A 258 -20.00 -0.54 2.31
N LEU A 259 -20.05 0.28 3.35
CA LEU A 259 -19.39 0.06 4.62
C LEU A 259 -20.15 -0.92 5.53
N GLY A 260 -21.40 -1.28 5.19
CA GLY A 260 -22.25 -2.17 5.98
C GLY A 260 -22.69 -1.57 7.31
N ILE A 261 -22.98 -0.27 7.31
CA ILE A 261 -23.47 0.50 8.47
C ILE A 261 -24.77 1.20 8.05
N PRO A 262 -25.93 0.55 8.25
CA PRO A 262 -27.22 1.21 8.11
C PRO A 262 -27.24 2.49 8.95
N ASP A 263 -27.84 3.55 8.42
CA ASP A 263 -27.97 4.85 9.12
C ASP A 263 -26.64 5.53 9.54
N LEU A 264 -25.51 5.20 8.90
CA LEU A 264 -24.24 5.92 9.13
C LEU A 264 -24.46 7.44 9.03
N PRO A 265 -24.12 8.24 10.05
CA PRO A 265 -24.24 9.70 9.98
C PRO A 265 -23.50 10.28 8.78
N VAL A 266 -24.17 11.13 7.99
CA VAL A 266 -23.57 11.82 6.85
C VAL A 266 -23.74 13.32 6.99
N VAL A 267 -22.63 14.07 6.88
CA VAL A 267 -22.67 15.53 6.82
C VAL A 267 -22.23 15.99 5.45
N ILE A 268 -22.99 16.90 4.84
CA ILE A 268 -22.72 17.47 3.53
C ILE A 268 -22.43 18.96 3.70
N ALA A 269 -21.25 19.41 3.29
CA ALA A 269 -21.00 20.85 3.11
C ALA A 269 -21.36 21.25 1.69
N THR A 270 -22.31 22.19 1.54
CA THR A 270 -22.71 22.65 0.21
C THR A 270 -21.54 23.28 -0.53
N SER A 271 -21.56 23.22 -1.86
CA SER A 271 -20.59 23.93 -2.69
C SER A 271 -21.00 25.40 -2.84
N GLY A 272 -20.79 26.21 -1.79
CA GLY A 272 -21.23 27.62 -1.73
C GLY A 272 -20.58 28.54 -2.77
N MET A 273 -19.48 28.13 -3.39
CA MET A 273 -18.87 28.82 -4.53
C MET A 273 -19.63 28.63 -5.86
N ILE A 274 -20.57 27.69 -5.94
CA ILE A 274 -21.46 27.50 -7.08
C ILE A 274 -22.64 28.48 -6.96
N GLU A 275 -23.24 28.87 -8.09
CA GLU A 275 -24.46 29.69 -8.12
C GLU A 275 -25.60 29.09 -7.28
N ASN A 276 -26.42 29.97 -6.70
CA ASN A 276 -27.41 29.59 -5.69
C ASN A 276 -28.55 28.71 -6.21
N ASP A 277 -28.95 28.86 -7.45
CA ASP A 277 -30.04 28.14 -8.10
C ASP A 277 -29.61 26.83 -8.78
N SER A 278 -28.30 26.52 -8.75
CA SER A 278 -27.73 25.33 -9.36
C SER A 278 -28.42 24.03 -8.92
N PRO A 279 -28.73 23.10 -9.85
CA PRO A 279 -29.24 21.77 -9.53
C PRO A 279 -28.39 21.02 -8.49
N ILE A 280 -27.07 21.24 -8.50
CA ILE A 280 -26.13 20.61 -7.57
C ILE A 280 -26.39 21.10 -6.14
N LYS A 281 -26.48 22.42 -5.94
CA LYS A 281 -26.70 23.01 -4.62
C LYS A 281 -28.08 22.65 -4.08
N ARG A 282 -29.12 22.68 -4.94
CA ARG A 282 -30.46 22.21 -4.59
C ARG A 282 -30.45 20.73 -4.18
N GLY A 283 -29.73 19.88 -4.90
CA GLY A 283 -29.57 18.48 -4.56
C GLY A 283 -28.85 18.23 -3.23
N GLN A 284 -27.80 19.01 -2.93
CA GLN A 284 -27.10 18.94 -1.63
C GLN A 284 -28.02 19.34 -0.48
N LEU A 285 -28.76 20.44 -0.61
CA LEU A 285 -29.71 20.92 0.41
C LEU A 285 -30.86 19.93 0.61
N ALA A 286 -31.34 19.30 -0.47
CA ALA A 286 -32.43 18.34 -0.42
C ALA A 286 -32.13 17.12 0.47
N MET A 287 -30.86 16.70 0.60
CA MET A 287 -30.49 15.56 1.44
C MET A 287 -30.78 15.79 2.94
N GLY A 288 -30.83 17.05 3.37
CA GLY A 288 -31.21 17.44 4.73
C GLY A 288 -32.69 17.78 4.91
N ASP A 289 -33.51 17.65 3.87
CA ASP A 289 -34.95 17.89 3.92
C ASP A 289 -35.71 16.59 4.21
N PRO A 290 -36.20 16.38 5.45
CA PRO A 290 -36.91 15.16 5.83
C PRO A 290 -38.28 15.01 5.17
N ALA A 291 -38.88 16.09 4.63
CA ALA A 291 -40.13 15.98 3.88
C ALA A 291 -39.89 15.33 2.51
N LYS A 292 -38.72 15.58 1.91
CA LYS A 292 -38.34 15.04 0.60
C LYS A 292 -37.61 13.71 0.71
N TYR A 293 -36.73 13.55 1.70
CA TYR A 293 -35.98 12.32 1.98
C TYR A 293 -36.19 11.87 3.43
N PRO A 294 -37.37 11.33 3.77
CA PRO A 294 -37.69 10.92 5.15
C PRO A 294 -36.73 9.86 5.71
N GLN A 295 -36.14 9.02 4.84
CA GLN A 295 -35.13 8.03 5.22
C GLN A 295 -33.81 8.62 5.71
N PHE A 296 -33.58 9.93 5.50
CA PHE A 296 -32.38 10.65 5.94
C PHE A 296 -32.62 11.48 7.21
N ALA A 297 -33.86 11.51 7.70
CA ALA A 297 -34.25 12.29 8.86
C ALA A 297 -33.40 11.91 10.10
N GLY A 298 -32.71 12.91 10.66
CA GLY A 298 -31.90 12.76 11.86
C GLY A 298 -30.54 12.07 11.68
N ASN A 299 -30.20 11.54 10.50
CA ASN A 299 -28.90 10.90 10.23
C ASN A 299 -28.16 11.46 9.01
N VAL A 300 -28.74 12.44 8.30
CA VAL A 300 -28.04 13.27 7.32
C VAL A 300 -28.21 14.74 7.69
N GLY A 301 -27.10 15.47 7.71
CA GLY A 301 -27.04 16.91 8.00
C GLY A 301 -26.42 17.68 6.84
N VAL A 302 -26.84 18.93 6.65
CA VAL A 302 -26.32 19.80 5.57
C VAL A 302 -25.86 21.13 6.12
N VAL A 303 -24.56 21.40 6.00
CA VAL A 303 -23.96 22.71 6.25
C VAL A 303 -24.15 23.57 5.01
N ASN A 304 -25.10 24.50 5.07
CA ASN A 304 -25.30 25.50 4.03
C ASN A 304 -24.22 26.59 4.11
N THR A 305 -23.18 26.44 3.30
CA THR A 305 -22.01 27.33 3.27
C THR A 305 -22.26 28.73 2.67
N ASP A 306 -23.49 29.03 2.25
CA ASP A 306 -23.91 30.39 1.86
C ASP A 306 -24.37 31.25 3.05
N LYS A 307 -24.53 30.66 4.23
CA LYS A 307 -25.03 31.34 5.44
C LYS A 307 -24.07 31.11 6.60
N PRO A 308 -24.01 32.02 7.60
CA PRO A 308 -23.34 31.73 8.85
C PRO A 308 -23.88 30.44 9.48
N TYR A 309 -23.02 29.63 10.09
CA TYR A 309 -23.39 28.35 10.68
C TYR A 309 -23.00 28.26 12.16
N GLY A 310 -23.87 27.64 12.97
CA GLY A 310 -23.65 27.39 14.39
C GLY A 310 -23.76 28.64 15.27
N THR A 311 -23.58 28.45 16.58
CA THR A 311 -23.65 29.52 17.60
C THR A 311 -22.56 30.58 17.43
N GLU A 312 -21.43 30.19 16.85
CA GLU A 312 -20.29 31.09 16.55
C GLU A 312 -20.49 31.85 15.23
N ALA A 313 -21.60 31.63 14.52
CA ALA A 313 -21.92 32.26 13.24
C ALA A 313 -20.76 32.16 12.23
N LEU A 314 -20.21 30.96 12.07
CA LEU A 314 -19.05 30.69 11.21
C LEU A 314 -19.32 31.13 9.77
N GLY A 315 -18.54 32.09 9.28
CA GLY A 315 -18.54 32.50 7.87
C GLY A 315 -17.62 31.62 7.01
N PHE A 316 -17.88 31.57 5.70
CA PHE A 316 -17.14 30.69 4.78
C PHE A 316 -16.49 31.43 3.60
N LYS A 317 -17.05 32.57 3.18
CA LYS A 317 -16.57 33.34 2.03
C LYS A 317 -15.77 34.56 2.52
N PHE A 318 -14.45 34.42 2.57
CA PHE A 318 -13.53 35.48 2.98
C PHE A 318 -12.94 36.22 1.76
N TYR A 319 -13.76 36.45 0.74
CA TYR A 319 -13.34 37.05 -0.53
C TYR A 319 -13.30 38.58 -0.38
N THR A 320 -12.14 39.12 -0.02
CA THR A 320 -11.89 40.56 0.03
C THR A 320 -11.19 41.04 -1.25
N GLU A 321 -11.23 42.34 -1.55
CA GLU A 321 -10.43 42.92 -2.65
C GLU A 321 -8.93 42.68 -2.48
N SER A 322 -8.48 42.55 -1.22
CA SER A 322 -7.11 42.23 -0.80
C SER A 322 -6.77 40.75 -0.78
N SER A 323 -7.69 39.85 -1.17
CA SER A 323 -7.38 38.42 -1.25
C SER A 323 -6.33 38.19 -2.35
N PRO A 324 -5.17 37.60 -2.03
CA PRO A 324 -4.07 37.47 -2.99
C PRO A 324 -4.41 36.50 -4.12
N ASP A 325 -5.20 35.46 -3.82
CA ASP A 325 -5.64 34.45 -4.78
C ASP A 325 -7.10 34.70 -5.18
N LYS A 326 -7.37 34.67 -6.49
CA LYS A 326 -8.72 34.80 -7.07
C LYS A 326 -9.23 33.48 -7.66
N VAL A 327 -8.99 32.39 -6.94
CA VAL A 327 -9.39 31.03 -7.32
C VAL A 327 -10.74 30.69 -6.68
N GLY A 328 -11.82 31.32 -7.15
CA GLY A 328 -13.15 31.24 -6.51
C GLY A 328 -13.68 29.82 -6.34
N TYR A 329 -13.33 28.91 -7.25
CA TYR A 329 -13.68 27.48 -7.18
C TYR A 329 -12.94 26.69 -6.08
N HIS A 330 -11.91 27.29 -5.48
CA HIS A 330 -11.14 26.78 -4.35
C HIS A 330 -11.22 27.67 -3.11
N TRP A 331 -12.33 28.39 -2.94
CA TRP A 331 -12.51 29.29 -1.80
C TRP A 331 -11.39 30.33 -1.69
N ASN A 332 -10.88 30.81 -2.84
CA ASN A 332 -9.72 31.70 -2.93
C ASN A 332 -8.49 31.20 -2.15
N ASN A 333 -8.33 29.87 -2.03
CA ASN A 333 -7.29 29.22 -1.23
C ASN A 333 -7.25 29.71 0.22
N HIS A 334 -8.38 30.17 0.77
CA HIS A 334 -8.40 30.79 2.08
C HIS A 334 -8.45 29.73 3.19
N ALA A 335 -7.37 29.64 3.98
CA ALA A 335 -7.26 28.69 5.08
C ALA A 335 -8.42 28.81 6.07
N HIS A 336 -8.84 30.05 6.37
CA HIS A 336 -10.02 30.32 7.20
C HIS A 336 -11.31 29.66 6.67
N SER A 337 -11.57 29.69 5.36
CA SER A 337 -12.73 29.00 4.76
C SER A 337 -12.68 27.51 5.03
N TYR A 338 -11.54 26.86 4.75
CA TYR A 338 -11.38 25.42 4.98
C TYR A 338 -11.52 25.05 6.46
N LEU A 339 -10.93 25.84 7.35
CA LEU A 339 -11.02 25.64 8.78
C LEU A 339 -12.48 25.70 9.26
N ASN A 340 -13.23 26.72 8.83
CA ASN A 340 -14.64 26.90 9.23
C ASN A 340 -15.55 25.85 8.61
N ILE A 341 -15.33 25.44 7.35
CA ILE A 341 -16.06 24.30 6.75
C ILE A 341 -15.87 23.06 7.62
N GLY A 342 -14.63 22.76 8.01
CA GLY A 342 -14.32 21.63 8.90
C GLY A 342 -15.04 21.71 10.24
N ARG A 343 -14.95 22.86 10.93
CA ARG A 343 -15.62 23.10 12.22
C ARG A 343 -17.14 22.91 12.10
N ALA A 344 -17.76 23.55 11.11
CA ALA A 344 -19.19 23.44 10.87
C ALA A 344 -19.63 22.00 10.59
N MET A 345 -18.87 21.25 9.79
CA MET A 345 -19.16 19.84 9.53
C MET A 345 -19.06 18.98 10.79
N ALA A 346 -18.07 19.23 11.66
CA ALA A 346 -17.93 18.50 12.92
C ALA A 346 -19.01 18.85 13.94
N THR A 347 -19.44 20.12 13.99
CA THR A 347 -20.58 20.56 14.80
C THR A 347 -21.86 19.89 14.33
N GLU A 348 -22.15 19.89 13.03
CA GLU A 348 -23.33 19.20 12.47
C GLU A 348 -23.26 17.69 12.75
N MET A 349 -22.10 17.05 12.58
CA MET A 349 -21.93 15.62 12.80
C MET A 349 -22.35 15.18 14.21
N GLN A 350 -22.15 16.05 15.22
CA GLN A 350 -22.51 15.76 16.60
C GLN A 350 -24.02 15.86 16.89
N THR A 351 -24.81 16.47 16.00
CA THR A 351 -26.27 16.54 16.14
C THR A 351 -26.96 15.28 15.58
N LEU A 352 -26.25 14.50 14.76
CA LEU A 352 -26.81 13.36 14.05
C LEU A 352 -26.95 12.12 14.92
N SER A 353 -28.04 11.40 14.70
CA SER A 353 -28.34 10.14 15.35
C SER A 353 -27.45 9.03 14.82
N LYS A 354 -26.78 8.34 15.73
CA LYS A 354 -26.06 7.10 15.45
C LYS A 354 -27.01 5.94 15.10
N PRO A 355 -26.51 4.89 14.40
CA PRO A 355 -27.30 3.69 14.11
C PRO A 355 -27.95 3.10 15.37
N LYS A 356 -29.21 2.70 15.26
CA LYS A 356 -29.95 2.09 16.38
C LYS A 356 -29.40 0.71 16.74
N LEU A 357 -29.17 -0.13 15.72
CA LEU A 357 -28.83 -1.54 15.84
C LEU A 357 -27.33 -1.81 15.60
N PRO A 358 -26.80 -2.94 16.11
CA PRO A 358 -25.45 -3.38 15.80
C PRO A 358 -25.23 -3.59 14.30
N SER A 359 -24.00 -3.38 13.83
CA SER A 359 -23.66 -3.49 12.41
C SER A 359 -22.16 -3.79 12.17
N ARG A 360 -21.79 -3.92 10.89
CA ARG A 360 -20.41 -4.03 10.41
C ARG A 360 -19.54 -5.07 11.12
N LEU A 361 -19.99 -6.32 11.20
CA LEU A 361 -19.09 -7.41 11.58
C LEU A 361 -18.04 -7.61 10.48
N ARG A 362 -16.76 -7.58 10.86
CA ARG A 362 -15.59 -7.85 10.02
C ARG A 362 -14.68 -8.86 10.70
N ALA A 363 -14.03 -9.70 9.91
CA ALA A 363 -13.08 -10.70 10.37
C ALA A 363 -11.80 -10.63 9.55
N VAL A 364 -10.67 -10.40 10.22
CA VAL A 364 -9.36 -10.21 9.61
C VAL A 364 -8.36 -11.19 10.24
N GLY A 365 -7.65 -11.96 9.42
CA GLY A 365 -6.52 -12.76 9.89
C GLY A 365 -5.34 -11.87 10.30
N THR A 366 -4.85 -12.02 11.53
CA THR A 366 -3.66 -11.38 12.07
C THR A 366 -2.67 -12.43 12.58
N ALA A 367 -1.44 -12.03 12.90
CA ALA A 367 -0.44 -12.95 13.48
C ALA A 367 -0.91 -13.61 14.80
N GLN A 368 -1.89 -13.02 15.49
CA GLN A 368 -2.43 -13.51 16.75
C GLN A 368 -3.67 -14.40 16.59
N GLY A 369 -4.26 -14.52 15.39
CA GLY A 369 -5.48 -15.28 15.13
C GLY A 369 -6.41 -14.57 14.16
N VAL A 370 -7.73 -14.73 14.31
CA VAL A 370 -8.72 -13.94 13.55
C VAL A 370 -9.29 -12.85 14.44
N ARG A 371 -9.01 -11.59 14.10
CA ARG A 371 -9.58 -10.41 14.75
C ARG A 371 -10.96 -10.11 14.19
N LEU A 372 -11.96 -10.14 15.06
CA LEU A 372 -13.33 -9.75 14.80
C LEU A 372 -13.54 -8.32 15.29
N THR A 373 -14.14 -7.47 14.47
CA THR A 373 -14.59 -6.13 14.85
C THR A 373 -16.03 -5.91 14.46
N TRP A 374 -16.80 -5.22 15.27
CA TRP A 374 -18.19 -4.84 15.00
C TRP A 374 -18.55 -3.53 15.67
N GLN A 375 -19.64 -2.92 15.23
CA GLN A 375 -20.19 -1.72 15.84
C GLN A 375 -21.41 -2.07 16.67
N VAL A 376 -21.45 -1.60 17.91
CA VAL A 376 -22.67 -1.58 18.72
C VAL A 376 -23.53 -0.39 18.31
N GLY A 377 -24.85 -0.57 18.32
CA GLY A 377 -25.80 0.50 18.08
C GLY A 377 -26.04 1.34 19.33
N ARG A 378 -26.85 2.39 19.21
CA ARG A 378 -27.31 3.20 20.35
C ARG A 378 -28.12 2.39 21.36
N GLN A 379 -28.81 1.34 20.90
CA GLN A 379 -29.49 0.42 21.80
C GLN A 379 -28.51 -0.64 22.31
N SER A 380 -28.37 -0.75 23.64
CA SER A 380 -27.55 -1.78 24.25
C SER A 380 -28.22 -3.16 24.12
N PRO A 381 -27.49 -4.20 23.67
CA PRO A 381 -27.98 -5.57 23.70
C PRO A 381 -28.06 -6.10 25.14
N ALA A 382 -29.02 -6.99 25.40
CA ALA A 382 -29.11 -7.73 26.66
C ALA A 382 -28.02 -8.80 26.74
N THR A 383 -27.76 -9.51 25.63
CA THR A 383 -26.68 -10.50 25.52
C THR A 383 -26.03 -10.45 24.15
N ILE A 384 -24.76 -10.84 24.09
CA ILE A 384 -24.00 -11.03 22.85
C ILE A 384 -23.38 -12.43 22.88
N LYS A 385 -23.71 -13.25 21.88
CA LYS A 385 -23.13 -14.58 21.66
C LYS A 385 -22.27 -14.57 20.41
N LEU A 386 -21.09 -15.18 20.48
CA LEU A 386 -20.17 -15.36 19.37
C LEU A 386 -20.04 -16.83 19.03
N LEU A 387 -20.28 -17.18 17.77
CA LEU A 387 -20.12 -18.53 17.23
C LEU A 387 -19.03 -18.53 16.16
N ARG A 388 -18.31 -19.66 16.06
CA ARG A 388 -17.41 -19.99 14.95
C ARG A 388 -17.85 -21.32 14.34
N ASN A 389 -18.09 -21.33 13.04
CA ASN A 389 -18.56 -22.51 12.29
C ASN A 389 -19.79 -23.16 12.93
N GLY A 390 -20.73 -22.33 13.41
CA GLY A 390 -21.96 -22.77 14.10
C GLY A 390 -21.77 -23.22 15.55
N GLN A 391 -20.54 -23.27 16.06
CA GLN A 391 -20.25 -23.68 17.44
C GLN A 391 -20.02 -22.46 18.36
N PRO A 392 -20.54 -22.45 19.60
CA PRO A 392 -20.33 -21.34 20.54
C PRO A 392 -18.84 -21.15 20.87
N LEU A 393 -18.35 -19.93 20.69
CA LEU A 393 -17.01 -19.49 21.11
C LEU A 393 -17.07 -18.69 22.42
N ALA A 394 -18.11 -17.86 22.58
CA ALA A 394 -18.42 -17.11 23.80
C ALA A 394 -19.94 -16.87 23.89
N ALA A 395 -20.50 -16.95 25.10
CA ALA A 395 -21.96 -16.88 25.29
C ALA A 395 -22.48 -15.56 25.90
N ASN A 396 -21.64 -14.80 26.60
CA ASN A 396 -22.03 -13.57 27.31
C ASN A 396 -20.92 -12.52 27.20
N LEU A 397 -20.72 -11.95 26.01
CA LEU A 397 -19.77 -10.85 25.84
C LEU A 397 -20.35 -9.54 26.42
N PRO A 398 -19.52 -8.64 26.98
CA PRO A 398 -19.97 -7.33 27.45
C PRO A 398 -20.70 -6.54 26.35
N ALA A 399 -21.78 -5.86 26.72
CA ALA A 399 -22.63 -5.12 25.77
C ALA A 399 -21.90 -3.98 25.03
N SER A 400 -20.82 -3.45 25.61
CA SER A 400 -19.97 -2.40 25.02
C SER A 400 -18.79 -2.95 24.21
N LEU A 401 -18.57 -4.27 24.20
CA LEU A 401 -17.44 -4.87 23.48
C LEU A 401 -17.66 -4.74 21.97
N THR A 402 -16.61 -4.37 21.24
CA THR A 402 -16.62 -4.15 19.78
C THR A 402 -15.54 -4.93 19.04
N THR A 403 -14.68 -5.67 19.76
CA THR A 403 -13.57 -6.41 19.17
C THR A 403 -13.22 -7.64 20.01
N VAL A 404 -12.88 -8.74 19.33
CA VAL A 404 -12.36 -10.00 19.91
C VAL A 404 -11.36 -10.60 18.95
N THR A 405 -10.24 -11.13 19.47
CA THR A 405 -9.32 -11.96 18.68
C THR A 405 -9.53 -13.44 19.01
N ASP A 406 -9.96 -14.23 18.03
CA ASP A 406 -9.99 -15.69 18.12
C ASP A 406 -8.60 -16.25 17.84
N ALA A 407 -7.80 -16.39 18.90
CA ALA A 407 -6.44 -16.95 18.83
C ALA A 407 -6.41 -18.47 18.59
N ARG A 408 -7.57 -19.14 18.59
CA ARG A 408 -7.73 -20.58 18.36
C ARG A 408 -8.23 -20.88 16.95
N ALA A 409 -8.39 -19.88 16.09
CA ALA A 409 -8.75 -20.08 14.70
C ALA A 409 -7.59 -20.77 13.98
N THR A 410 -7.85 -21.92 13.36
CA THR A 410 -6.85 -22.61 12.53
C THR A 410 -6.88 -22.05 11.11
N PRO A 411 -5.78 -22.17 10.34
CA PRO A 411 -5.72 -21.72 8.95
C PRO A 411 -6.85 -22.29 8.08
N GLY A 412 -7.40 -21.42 7.21
CA GLY A 412 -8.47 -21.73 6.28
C GLY A 412 -9.74 -20.93 6.50
N LYS A 413 -10.85 -21.42 5.96
CA LYS A 413 -12.14 -20.74 6.00
C LYS A 413 -12.81 -20.87 7.37
N ASN A 414 -13.01 -19.74 8.05
CA ASN A 414 -13.70 -19.64 9.33
C ASN A 414 -14.91 -18.69 9.21
N THR A 415 -16.11 -19.20 9.49
CA THR A 415 -17.35 -18.42 9.51
C THR A 415 -17.68 -18.01 10.94
N TYR A 416 -17.93 -16.73 11.17
CA TYR A 416 -18.29 -16.17 12.47
C TYR A 416 -19.69 -15.60 12.46
N GLN A 417 -20.40 -15.76 13.59
CA GLN A 417 -21.72 -15.17 13.80
C GLN A 417 -21.77 -14.48 15.17
N LEU A 418 -22.26 -13.25 15.18
CA LEU A 418 -22.63 -12.55 16.41
C LEU A 418 -24.15 -12.49 16.50
N LEU A 419 -24.69 -12.97 17.62
CA LEU A 419 -26.11 -12.93 17.92
C LEU A 419 -26.31 -11.94 19.07
N PHE A 420 -27.07 -10.89 18.80
CA PHE A 420 -27.40 -9.83 19.75
C PHE A 420 -28.86 -9.98 20.15
N ASP A 421 -29.12 -10.17 21.43
CA ASP A 421 -30.48 -10.15 21.96
C ASP A 421 -30.88 -8.69 22.27
N MET A 422 -31.71 -8.09 21.42
CA MET A 422 -32.07 -6.67 21.51
C MET A 422 -33.40 -6.50 22.27
N PRO A 423 -33.45 -5.66 23.33
CA PRO A 423 -34.66 -5.51 24.15
C PRO A 423 -35.95 -5.17 23.41
N SER A 424 -35.88 -4.44 22.30
CA SER A 424 -37.06 -4.01 21.51
C SER A 424 -37.10 -4.55 20.08
N ASP A 425 -36.04 -5.21 19.63
CA ASP A 425 -35.86 -5.58 18.22
C ASP A 425 -35.57 -7.08 18.06
N GLY A 426 -35.62 -7.83 19.15
CA GLY A 426 -35.39 -9.27 19.18
C GLY A 426 -33.96 -9.66 18.78
N LEU A 427 -33.81 -10.89 18.30
CA LEU A 427 -32.50 -11.44 17.96
C LEU A 427 -31.97 -10.87 16.65
N GLN A 428 -30.87 -10.13 16.71
CA GLN A 428 -30.14 -9.63 15.54
C GLN A 428 -28.90 -10.49 15.29
N THR A 429 -28.68 -10.91 14.05
CA THR A 429 -27.53 -11.76 13.68
C THR A 429 -26.66 -11.09 12.65
N LEU A 430 -25.37 -10.96 12.94
CA LEU A 430 -24.34 -10.56 11.97
C LEU A 430 -23.48 -11.77 11.64
N SER A 431 -23.16 -11.97 10.36
CA SER A 431 -22.31 -13.08 9.90
C SER A 431 -21.17 -12.57 9.02
N VAL A 432 -20.00 -13.18 9.15
CA VAL A 432 -18.83 -12.88 8.30
C VAL A 432 -18.00 -14.14 8.11
N THR A 433 -17.26 -14.22 7.01
CA THR A 433 -16.26 -15.28 6.79
C THR A 433 -14.88 -14.65 6.68
N SER A 434 -13.89 -15.27 7.33
CA SER A 434 -12.47 -15.01 7.11
C SER A 434 -11.84 -16.23 6.49
N ASP A 435 -11.17 -16.09 5.34
CA ASP A 435 -10.37 -17.16 4.76
C ASP A 435 -8.89 -16.83 4.97
N THR A 436 -8.26 -17.59 5.88
CA THR A 436 -6.84 -17.48 6.20
C THR A 436 -6.03 -18.58 5.50
N SER A 437 -6.50 -19.04 4.33
CA SER A 437 -5.69 -19.89 3.45
C SER A 437 -4.48 -19.12 2.90
N VAL A 438 -3.43 -19.85 2.51
CA VAL A 438 -2.26 -19.25 1.86
C VAL A 438 -2.70 -18.60 0.56
N GLY A 439 -2.34 -17.33 0.38
CA GLY A 439 -2.68 -16.52 -0.78
C GLY A 439 -1.45 -16.15 -1.59
N LYS A 440 -1.66 -15.70 -2.83
CA LYS A 440 -0.63 -15.13 -3.71
C LYS A 440 0.70 -15.88 -3.72
N LEU A 441 0.66 -17.21 -3.78
CA LEU A 441 1.88 -17.97 -4.01
C LEU A 441 2.48 -17.52 -5.35
N GLN A 442 3.74 -17.13 -5.29
CA GLN A 442 4.57 -16.73 -6.41
C GLN A 442 5.87 -17.52 -6.35
N ALA A 443 6.44 -17.77 -7.52
CA ALA A 443 7.70 -18.46 -7.62
C ALA A 443 8.48 -17.97 -8.82
N TYR A 444 9.80 -18.02 -8.70
CA TYR A 444 10.70 -17.60 -9.75
C TYR A 444 12.01 -18.38 -9.72
N ARG A 445 12.67 -18.47 -10.88
CA ARG A 445 14.02 -19.06 -10.97
C ARG A 445 15.04 -18.08 -10.39
N SER A 446 15.89 -18.56 -9.51
CA SER A 446 17.06 -17.87 -8.97
C SER A 446 18.34 -18.58 -9.42
N SER A 447 19.52 -17.96 -9.24
CA SER A 447 20.80 -18.60 -9.58
C SER A 447 21.12 -19.89 -8.83
N THR A 448 20.47 -20.13 -7.70
CA THR A 448 20.77 -21.27 -6.82
C THR A 448 19.58 -22.20 -6.64
N GLY A 449 18.49 -22.02 -7.39
CA GLY A 449 17.27 -22.81 -7.25
C GLY A 449 15.99 -22.06 -7.64
N VAL A 450 14.86 -22.42 -7.06
CA VAL A 450 13.58 -21.70 -7.24
C VAL A 450 13.18 -21.03 -5.93
N GLN A 451 12.98 -19.71 -5.97
CA GLN A 451 12.50 -18.94 -4.83
C GLN A 451 10.97 -18.88 -4.84
N LEU A 452 10.36 -19.25 -3.73
CA LEU A 452 8.92 -19.18 -3.47
C LEU A 452 8.63 -18.01 -2.52
N ASN A 453 7.50 -17.34 -2.72
CA ASN A 453 6.96 -16.32 -1.82
C ASN A 453 5.44 -16.45 -1.73
N TRP A 454 4.84 -16.19 -0.57
CA TRP A 454 3.39 -16.27 -0.39
C TRP A 454 2.86 -15.31 0.66
N ASP A 455 1.59 -14.95 0.53
CA ASP A 455 0.83 -14.23 1.54
C ASP A 455 0.26 -15.22 2.56
N ALA A 456 0.33 -14.86 3.84
CA ALA A 456 -0.31 -15.61 4.92
C ALA A 456 -0.83 -14.63 5.99
N CYS A 457 -2.16 -14.48 6.05
CA CYS A 457 -2.89 -13.62 6.98
C CYS A 457 -3.56 -14.48 8.05
N GLY A 458 -2.98 -14.56 9.25
CA GLY A 458 -3.46 -15.45 10.30
C GLY A 458 -2.33 -15.98 11.18
N LYS A 459 -2.69 -16.82 12.14
CA LYS A 459 -1.74 -17.57 12.96
C LYS A 459 -1.52 -18.95 12.34
N TYR A 460 -0.25 -19.29 12.10
CA TYR A 460 0.15 -20.56 11.50
C TYR A 460 1.16 -21.24 12.43
N ASP A 461 1.04 -22.56 12.61
CA ASP A 461 2.04 -23.34 13.35
C ASP A 461 3.25 -23.66 12.47
N GLY A 462 3.03 -23.76 11.16
CA GLY A 462 4.07 -23.98 10.18
C GLY A 462 3.54 -24.21 8.77
N PHE A 463 4.47 -24.43 7.83
CA PHE A 463 4.17 -24.74 6.43
C PHE A 463 4.87 -26.02 5.95
N GLN A 464 4.24 -26.66 4.97
CA GLN A 464 4.79 -27.73 4.15
C GLN A 464 4.85 -27.26 2.70
N ILE A 465 5.94 -27.59 2.01
CA ILE A 465 6.13 -27.31 0.59
C ILE A 465 6.31 -28.62 -0.15
N ARG A 466 5.52 -28.77 -1.22
CA ARG A 466 5.64 -29.87 -2.16
C ARG A 466 6.10 -29.37 -3.52
N ARG A 467 7.00 -30.13 -4.13
CA ARG A 467 7.42 -30.02 -5.52
C ARG A 467 7.01 -31.28 -6.26
N ASP A 468 6.20 -31.15 -7.31
CA ASP A 468 5.70 -32.27 -8.11
C ASP A 468 5.11 -33.40 -7.25
N GLY A 469 4.35 -33.01 -6.21
CA GLY A 469 3.73 -33.90 -5.24
C GLY A 469 4.65 -34.39 -4.11
N GLN A 470 5.97 -34.28 -4.24
CA GLN A 470 6.94 -34.70 -3.22
C GLN A 470 7.17 -33.60 -2.19
N VAL A 471 7.23 -33.96 -0.90
CA VAL A 471 7.52 -33.00 0.18
C VAL A 471 9.01 -32.67 0.15
N ILE A 472 9.33 -31.40 -0.14
CA ILE A 472 10.72 -30.90 -0.16
C ILE A 472 11.07 -30.08 1.09
N ALA A 473 10.05 -29.55 1.77
CA ALA A 473 10.19 -28.91 3.06
C ALA A 473 8.97 -29.22 3.93
N ASN A 474 9.21 -29.51 5.21
CA ASN A 474 8.17 -29.76 6.19
C ASN A 474 8.52 -29.02 7.48
N GLN A 475 7.51 -28.64 8.26
CA GLN A 475 7.68 -27.93 9.54
C GLN A 475 8.44 -26.60 9.40
N LEU A 476 8.26 -25.90 8.29
CA LEU A 476 8.71 -24.52 8.17
C LEU A 476 8.00 -23.68 9.24
N ALA A 477 8.69 -22.72 9.85
CA ALA A 477 8.09 -21.84 10.86
C ALA A 477 6.88 -21.07 10.29
N GLY A 478 5.84 -20.88 11.11
CA GLY A 478 4.57 -20.28 10.68
C GLY A 478 4.62 -18.79 10.33
N ASP A 479 5.71 -18.11 10.68
CA ASP A 479 6.01 -16.72 10.30
C ASP A 479 6.76 -16.62 8.95
N LEU A 480 7.23 -17.72 8.37
CA LEU A 480 7.87 -17.71 7.06
C LEU A 480 6.90 -17.32 5.95
N ARG A 481 7.39 -16.52 5.01
CA ARG A 481 6.66 -16.06 3.80
C ARG A 481 7.41 -16.37 2.51
N SER A 482 8.54 -17.05 2.62
CA SER A 482 9.41 -17.37 1.51
C SER A 482 10.19 -18.66 1.76
N TYR A 483 10.62 -19.31 0.68
CA TYR A 483 11.44 -20.52 0.73
C TYR A 483 12.26 -20.67 -0.57
N LEU A 484 13.55 -20.97 -0.44
CA LEU A 484 14.43 -21.25 -1.57
C LEU A 484 14.62 -22.76 -1.76
N ASP A 485 14.09 -23.29 -2.85
CA ASP A 485 14.33 -24.66 -3.28
C ASP A 485 15.63 -24.77 -4.08
N LYS A 486 16.73 -25.06 -3.39
CA LYS A 486 18.06 -25.22 -4.02
C LYS A 486 18.21 -26.51 -4.84
N GLN A 487 17.24 -27.41 -4.74
CA GLN A 487 17.27 -28.71 -5.42
C GLN A 487 16.29 -28.76 -6.59
N ALA A 488 15.71 -27.62 -6.97
CA ALA A 488 14.83 -27.53 -8.12
C ALA A 488 15.56 -28.06 -9.37
N PRO A 489 14.88 -28.85 -10.24
CA PRO A 489 15.45 -29.28 -11.50
C PRO A 489 16.03 -28.11 -12.31
N GLU A 490 17.11 -28.32 -13.04
CA GLU A 490 17.71 -27.24 -13.85
C GLU A 490 16.84 -26.82 -15.05
N GLN A 491 15.87 -27.67 -15.43
CA GLN A 491 14.99 -27.51 -16.59
C GLN A 491 13.61 -28.13 -16.37
N GLY A 492 12.63 -27.71 -17.17
CA GLY A 492 11.29 -28.31 -17.23
C GLY A 492 10.23 -27.57 -16.41
N ASN A 493 9.01 -28.11 -16.38
CA ASN A 493 7.92 -27.56 -15.59
C ASN A 493 7.91 -28.18 -14.20
N VAL A 494 7.81 -27.33 -13.18
CA VAL A 494 7.82 -27.73 -11.79
C VAL A 494 6.59 -27.18 -11.09
N GLN A 495 5.78 -28.05 -10.48
CA GLN A 495 4.61 -27.64 -9.71
C GLN A 495 4.97 -27.48 -8.24
N TYR A 496 4.71 -26.30 -7.68
CA TYR A 496 4.85 -26.04 -6.25
C TYR A 496 3.49 -25.94 -5.56
N ILE A 497 3.40 -26.52 -4.37
CA ILE A 497 2.24 -26.40 -3.48
C ILE A 497 2.74 -25.99 -2.09
N VAL A 498 2.16 -24.94 -1.52
CA VAL A 498 2.39 -24.51 -0.13
C VAL A 498 1.11 -24.72 0.67
N THR A 499 1.24 -25.45 1.78
CA THR A 499 0.12 -25.77 2.67
C THR A 499 0.51 -25.53 4.13
N PRO A 500 -0.34 -24.86 4.93
CA PRO A 500 -0.23 -24.85 6.38
C PRO A 500 -0.20 -26.26 6.98
N THR A 501 0.56 -26.46 8.06
CA THR A 501 0.63 -27.76 8.73
C THR A 501 -0.59 -28.07 9.59
N THR A 502 -1.41 -27.07 9.88
CA THR A 502 -2.66 -27.19 10.65
C THR A 502 -3.81 -26.48 9.96
N GLY A 503 -5.04 -26.84 10.33
CA GLY A 503 -6.25 -26.29 9.75
C GLY A 503 -6.69 -26.97 8.46
N SER A 504 -7.78 -26.44 7.88
CA SER A 504 -8.37 -26.92 6.63
C SER A 504 -8.36 -25.75 5.65
N SER A 505 -7.20 -25.55 5.03
CA SER A 505 -6.95 -24.45 4.09
C SER A 505 -6.90 -24.96 2.66
N THR A 506 -7.30 -24.11 1.73
CA THR A 506 -7.08 -24.38 0.31
C THR A 506 -5.58 -24.27 0.04
N PRO A 507 -4.90 -25.32 -0.45
CA PRO A 507 -3.48 -25.23 -0.77
C PRO A 507 -3.22 -24.18 -1.85
N ALA A 508 -2.20 -23.35 -1.67
CA ALA A 508 -1.74 -22.48 -2.74
C ALA A 508 -0.86 -23.29 -3.69
N SER A 509 -1.11 -23.23 -4.99
CA SER A 509 -0.34 -23.96 -5.98
C SER A 509 -0.02 -23.11 -7.20
N LEU A 510 1.13 -23.36 -7.82
CA LEU A 510 1.52 -22.78 -9.10
C LEU A 510 2.43 -23.74 -9.87
N SER A 511 2.68 -23.46 -11.14
CA SER A 511 3.72 -24.11 -11.92
C SER A 511 4.75 -23.08 -12.40
N VAL A 512 6.03 -23.45 -12.33
CA VAL A 512 7.15 -22.65 -12.82
C VAL A 512 7.77 -23.38 -14.01
N GLN A 513 7.89 -22.68 -15.14
CA GLN A 513 8.66 -23.16 -16.28
C GLN A 513 10.12 -22.76 -16.06
N LEU A 514 10.97 -23.75 -15.83
CA LEU A 514 12.42 -23.59 -15.78
C LEU A 514 12.94 -23.74 -17.21
N GLY A 515 13.61 -22.69 -17.70
CA GLY A 515 14.17 -22.63 -19.05
C GLY A 515 15.22 -23.71 -19.33
N PRO A 516 15.79 -23.74 -20.55
CA PRO A 516 16.72 -24.79 -20.97
C PRO A 516 17.97 -24.84 -20.07
N ALA A 517 18.54 -26.04 -19.94
CA ALA A 517 19.59 -26.38 -18.97
C ALA A 517 20.94 -25.66 -19.18
N ASP A 518 21.20 -25.12 -20.37
CA ASP A 518 22.42 -24.37 -20.68
C ASP A 518 22.03 -23.14 -21.50
N PRO A 519 22.23 -21.91 -21.01
CA PRO A 519 22.05 -20.72 -21.81
C PRO A 519 23.08 -20.62 -22.97
N GLY A 520 23.93 -21.64 -23.17
CA GLY A 520 24.83 -21.76 -24.30
C GLY A 520 25.96 -20.74 -24.27
N GLY A 521 26.42 -20.41 -23.06
CA GLY A 521 27.39 -19.34 -22.83
C GLY A 521 26.83 -17.93 -22.98
N ALA A 522 25.50 -17.75 -22.95
CA ALA A 522 24.93 -16.40 -22.92
C ALA A 522 25.22 -15.70 -21.60
N LEU A 523 25.65 -14.44 -21.70
CA LEU A 523 25.61 -13.48 -20.62
C LEU A 523 24.13 -13.25 -20.27
N LEU A 524 23.80 -13.48 -19.01
CA LEU A 524 22.46 -13.34 -18.47
C LEU A 524 22.50 -12.22 -17.45
N TYR A 525 21.75 -11.16 -17.74
CA TYR A 525 21.44 -10.12 -16.78
C TYR A 525 20.00 -10.31 -16.29
N GLU A 526 19.87 -10.71 -15.03
CA GLU A 526 18.60 -10.68 -14.28
C GLU A 526 18.58 -9.40 -13.43
N PRO A 527 17.45 -8.69 -13.37
CA PRO A 527 17.27 -7.58 -12.45
C PRO A 527 17.29 -8.13 -11.02
N PHE A 528 18.40 -7.88 -10.35
CA PHE A 528 18.68 -8.28 -8.98
C PHE A 528 17.61 -7.78 -8.00
N ASP A 529 17.60 -8.36 -6.80
CA ASP A 529 17.01 -7.73 -5.62
C ASP A 529 17.70 -6.37 -5.40
N TYR A 530 17.18 -5.30 -6.03
CA TYR A 530 17.54 -3.97 -5.60
C TYR A 530 17.08 -3.86 -4.13
N PRO A 531 17.97 -3.46 -3.21
CA PRO A 531 17.53 -3.13 -1.86
C PRO A 531 16.49 -2.00 -1.95
N ALA A 532 15.57 -1.96 -0.99
CA ALA A 532 14.56 -0.89 -0.90
C ALA A 532 15.18 0.53 -0.88
N ASP A 533 16.47 0.62 -0.56
CA ASP A 533 17.24 1.85 -0.46
C ASP A 533 18.15 2.03 -1.69
N ALA A 534 17.65 2.71 -2.73
CA ALA A 534 18.31 2.91 -4.03
C ALA A 534 19.41 4.01 -4.04
N ASP A 535 19.84 4.50 -2.89
CA ASP A 535 20.63 5.74 -2.78
C ASP A 535 22.15 5.57 -2.96
N GLN A 536 22.68 4.34 -3.13
CA GLN A 536 24.12 4.10 -3.31
C GLN A 536 24.42 2.99 -4.34
N PRO A 537 25.45 3.16 -5.20
CA PRO A 537 26.06 2.08 -5.99
C PRO A 537 26.41 0.87 -5.12
N ARG A 538 26.16 -0.36 -5.58
CA ARG A 538 26.44 -1.61 -4.83
C ARG A 538 27.09 -2.64 -5.73
N SER A 539 27.88 -3.53 -5.13
CA SER A 539 28.39 -4.71 -5.81
C SER A 539 27.28 -5.76 -5.99
N LEU A 540 27.22 -6.34 -7.19
CA LEU A 540 26.35 -7.45 -7.60
C LEU A 540 27.09 -8.79 -7.53
N LEU A 541 28.36 -8.80 -7.11
CA LEU A 541 29.15 -10.02 -6.94
C LEU A 541 28.51 -10.93 -5.90
N GLY A 542 28.23 -12.18 -6.30
CA GLY A 542 27.56 -13.17 -5.45
C GLY A 542 26.03 -13.10 -5.45
N LEU A 543 25.42 -12.16 -6.18
CA LEU A 543 23.97 -12.14 -6.42
C LEU A 543 23.61 -13.04 -7.62
N GLY A 544 22.41 -13.63 -7.58
CA GLY A 544 21.94 -14.45 -8.69
C GLY A 544 21.59 -13.63 -9.93
N GLY A 545 21.97 -14.12 -11.11
CA GLY A 545 21.67 -13.45 -12.38
C GLY A 545 22.69 -12.41 -12.86
N ALA A 546 23.91 -12.42 -12.28
CA ALA A 546 25.03 -11.55 -12.63
C ALA A 546 26.07 -12.23 -13.53
N ALA A 547 25.71 -13.33 -14.20
CA ALA A 547 26.64 -14.11 -14.99
C ALA A 547 27.14 -13.29 -16.20
N GLY A 548 28.47 -13.16 -16.34
CA GLY A 548 29.09 -12.31 -17.36
C GLY A 548 29.27 -10.85 -16.93
N THR A 549 29.16 -10.55 -15.63
CA THR A 549 29.35 -9.20 -15.08
C THR A 549 30.42 -9.20 -13.99
N LYS A 550 31.16 -8.09 -13.86
CA LYS A 550 32.04 -7.84 -12.70
C LYS A 550 31.26 -7.49 -11.44
N GLY A 551 29.94 -7.36 -11.57
CA GLY A 551 29.04 -6.90 -10.54
C GLY A 551 29.26 -5.46 -10.08
N GLU A 552 30.01 -4.64 -10.81
CA GLU A 552 30.07 -3.20 -10.54
C GLU A 552 28.86 -2.54 -11.21
N TYR A 553 28.07 -1.84 -10.41
CA TYR A 553 26.86 -1.15 -10.83
C TYR A 553 27.02 0.34 -10.55
N ASP A 554 26.97 1.16 -11.60
CA ASP A 554 27.18 2.59 -11.52
C ASP A 554 25.99 3.38 -12.05
N TYR A 555 25.72 4.52 -11.43
CA TYR A 555 24.83 5.51 -12.01
C TYR A 555 25.55 6.29 -13.10
N LEU A 556 24.85 6.64 -14.16
CA LEU A 556 25.41 7.44 -15.25
C LEU A 556 25.53 8.95 -14.91
N SER A 557 25.32 9.33 -13.65
CA SER A 557 25.40 10.70 -13.15
C SER A 557 25.81 10.72 -11.69
N ASP A 558 26.66 11.68 -11.33
CA ASP A 558 27.13 11.92 -9.95
C ASP A 558 26.08 12.67 -9.09
N GLN A 559 24.96 13.11 -9.66
CA GLN A 559 23.91 13.82 -8.93
C GLN A 559 23.00 12.85 -8.17
N LYS A 560 22.67 13.20 -6.91
CA LYS A 560 21.69 12.44 -6.11
C LYS A 560 20.36 12.35 -6.85
N LEU A 561 19.93 11.11 -7.14
CA LEU A 561 18.73 10.87 -7.93
C LEU A 561 17.50 10.86 -7.01
N GLU A 562 16.56 11.78 -7.23
CA GLU A 562 15.23 11.67 -6.59
C GLU A 562 14.46 10.41 -7.05
N ARG A 563 14.87 9.79 -8.18
CA ARG A 563 14.19 8.66 -8.83
C ARG A 563 15.18 7.71 -9.51
N ALA A 564 15.97 6.99 -8.71
CA ALA A 564 16.89 5.96 -9.19
C ALA A 564 16.15 4.77 -9.86
N PRO A 565 16.82 4.02 -10.75
CA PRO A 565 16.38 2.67 -11.13
C PRO A 565 16.14 1.80 -9.88
N ALA A 566 15.13 0.94 -9.91
CA ALA A 566 14.69 0.14 -8.77
C ALA A 566 14.20 -1.26 -9.20
N ALA A 567 14.31 -2.26 -8.33
CA ALA A 567 13.58 -3.52 -8.46
C ALA A 567 12.11 -3.25 -8.18
N ILE A 568 11.26 -3.87 -8.98
CA ILE A 568 9.87 -4.10 -8.66
C ILE A 568 9.70 -5.60 -8.51
N GLY A 569 9.05 -6.02 -7.43
CA GLY A 569 8.70 -7.42 -7.23
C GLY A 569 7.80 -7.96 -8.36
N GLY A 570 8.05 -9.22 -8.71
CA GLY A 570 7.33 -9.97 -9.73
C GLY A 570 7.98 -9.83 -11.12
N GLY A 571 8.45 -10.94 -11.67
CA GLY A 571 8.95 -10.96 -13.03
C GLY A 571 7.85 -10.82 -14.10
N LEU A 572 8.27 -10.69 -15.35
CA LEU A 572 7.44 -10.68 -16.54
C LEU A 572 7.46 -12.06 -17.20
N SER A 573 6.29 -12.61 -17.52
CA SER A 573 6.21 -13.82 -18.32
C SER A 573 6.06 -13.50 -19.81
N PHE A 574 6.77 -14.26 -20.65
CA PHE A 574 6.53 -14.27 -22.09
C PHE A 574 6.69 -15.69 -22.65
N GLY A 575 5.57 -16.32 -23.01
CA GLY A 575 5.58 -17.69 -23.52
C GLY A 575 6.15 -18.65 -22.48
N ALA A 576 7.08 -19.51 -22.90
CA ALA A 576 7.79 -20.46 -22.04
C ALA A 576 9.12 -19.92 -21.48
N LEU A 577 9.38 -18.62 -21.57
CA LEU A 577 10.58 -18.04 -20.97
C LEU A 577 10.55 -18.18 -19.44
N PRO A 578 11.71 -18.42 -18.80
CA PRO A 578 11.85 -18.30 -17.36
C PRO A 578 11.33 -16.97 -16.84
N VAL A 579 10.68 -17.00 -15.67
CA VAL A 579 10.27 -15.79 -14.96
C VAL A 579 11.23 -15.57 -13.80
N THR A 580 11.81 -14.38 -13.73
CA THR A 580 12.66 -13.93 -12.64
C THR A 580 11.82 -13.41 -11.48
N GLY A 581 12.44 -13.24 -10.31
CA GLY A 581 11.71 -12.82 -9.10
C GLY A 581 11.34 -11.36 -9.07
N ASN A 582 12.18 -10.55 -9.69
CA ASN A 582 11.99 -9.13 -9.83
C ASN A 582 12.08 -8.77 -11.30
N ARG A 583 11.59 -7.57 -11.59
CA ARG A 583 11.88 -6.81 -12.80
C ARG A 583 12.49 -5.49 -12.39
N GLY A 584 13.49 -5.01 -13.10
CA GLY A 584 14.00 -3.69 -12.83
C GLY A 584 13.11 -2.64 -13.49
N SER A 585 13.14 -1.43 -12.94
CA SER A 585 12.37 -0.29 -13.39
C SER A 585 13.24 0.93 -13.41
N SER A 586 13.13 1.73 -14.46
CA SER A 586 13.77 3.05 -14.55
C SER A 586 12.74 4.14 -14.84
N HIS A 587 13.07 5.39 -14.52
CA HIS A 587 12.20 6.58 -14.66
C HIS A 587 12.71 7.50 -15.78
N ARG A 588 11.89 8.32 -16.47
CA ARG A 588 12.36 9.22 -17.57
C ARG A 588 13.38 10.25 -17.15
N TRP A 589 13.36 10.58 -15.87
CA TRP A 589 14.25 11.55 -15.25
C TRP A 589 15.44 10.86 -14.58
N SER A 590 15.52 9.53 -14.66
CA SER A 590 16.72 8.81 -14.31
C SER A 590 17.74 8.99 -15.43
N PRO A 591 19.00 9.34 -15.12
CA PRO A 591 20.09 9.34 -16.10
C PRO A 591 20.45 7.91 -16.56
N GLY A 592 19.90 6.88 -15.91
CA GLY A 592 20.17 5.47 -16.18
C GLY A 592 21.29 4.91 -15.30
N CYS A 593 21.58 3.63 -15.49
CA CYS A 593 22.67 2.92 -14.85
C CYS A 593 23.49 2.13 -15.87
N ALA A 594 24.70 1.76 -15.47
CA ALA A 594 25.59 0.87 -16.18
C ALA A 594 25.98 -0.29 -15.26
N ILE A 595 26.08 -1.48 -15.84
CA ILE A 595 26.67 -2.66 -15.21
C ILE A 595 27.94 -3.00 -15.97
N GLU A 596 29.06 -3.10 -15.27
CA GLU A 596 30.33 -3.54 -15.83
C GLU A 596 30.27 -5.03 -16.17
N LEU A 597 30.62 -5.35 -17.41
CA LEU A 597 30.71 -6.72 -17.90
C LEU A 597 32.11 -7.29 -17.62
N ASP A 598 32.18 -8.59 -17.35
CA ASP A 598 33.46 -9.29 -17.31
C ASP A 598 33.92 -9.66 -18.74
N ASP A 599 35.02 -10.40 -18.86
CA ASP A 599 35.56 -10.80 -20.16
C ASP A 599 34.80 -11.97 -20.83
N SER A 600 33.71 -12.46 -20.25
CA SER A 600 32.98 -13.65 -20.76
C SER A 600 32.52 -13.50 -22.21
N LEU A 601 32.07 -12.31 -22.64
CA LEU A 601 31.69 -12.08 -24.04
C LEU A 601 32.88 -12.19 -24.99
N ARG A 602 34.05 -11.71 -24.56
CA ARG A 602 35.30 -11.77 -25.35
C ARG A 602 35.82 -13.20 -25.40
N GLU A 603 35.83 -13.90 -24.28
CA GLU A 603 36.25 -15.30 -24.17
C GLU A 603 35.35 -16.24 -24.97
N ALA A 604 34.05 -15.95 -25.03
CA ALA A 604 33.09 -16.65 -25.89
C ALA A 604 33.25 -16.31 -27.39
N GLY A 605 34.15 -15.39 -27.76
CA GLY A 605 34.37 -14.96 -29.14
C GLY A 605 33.24 -14.11 -29.73
N LEU A 606 32.30 -13.62 -28.91
CA LEU A 606 31.12 -12.86 -29.36
C LEU A 606 31.45 -11.46 -29.86
N LEU A 607 32.63 -10.94 -29.48
CA LEU A 607 33.12 -9.62 -29.88
C LEU A 607 34.25 -9.72 -30.92
N ALA A 608 34.49 -10.90 -31.50
CA ALA A 608 35.51 -11.06 -32.53
C ALA A 608 35.04 -10.46 -33.87
N ASP A 609 36.00 -10.06 -34.70
CA ASP A 609 35.77 -9.65 -36.09
C ASP A 609 35.05 -10.77 -36.87
N GLY A 610 33.98 -10.43 -37.58
CA GLY A 610 33.12 -11.42 -38.25
C GLY A 610 32.20 -12.26 -37.35
N ALA A 611 32.20 -12.07 -36.02
CA ALA A 611 31.36 -12.86 -35.13
C ALA A 611 29.88 -12.45 -35.17
N THR A 612 29.02 -13.35 -34.69
CA THR A 612 27.58 -13.11 -34.53
C THR A 612 27.22 -13.04 -33.06
N LEU A 613 26.49 -12.00 -32.67
CA LEU A 613 25.96 -11.80 -31.33
C LEU A 613 24.43 -11.70 -31.40
N TRP A 614 23.75 -12.40 -30.51
CA TRP A 614 22.31 -12.28 -30.32
C TRP A 614 22.01 -11.56 -29.01
N ILE A 615 20.98 -10.73 -28.98
CA ILE A 615 20.46 -10.07 -27.78
C ILE A 615 18.94 -10.21 -27.71
N SER A 616 18.39 -10.50 -26.53
CA SER A 616 16.94 -10.53 -26.32
C SER A 616 16.52 -9.71 -25.10
N PHE A 617 15.25 -9.33 -25.10
CA PHE A 617 14.69 -8.42 -24.13
C PHE A 617 13.18 -8.65 -23.94
N VAL A 618 12.76 -8.96 -22.70
CA VAL A 618 11.34 -8.98 -22.30
C VAL A 618 10.99 -7.64 -21.66
N PHE A 619 9.98 -6.98 -22.22
CA PHE A 619 9.58 -5.64 -21.82
C PHE A 619 8.08 -5.49 -21.62
N ARG A 620 7.68 -4.72 -20.60
CA ARG A 620 6.29 -4.32 -20.38
C ARG A 620 6.20 -2.82 -20.15
N LEU A 621 5.38 -2.16 -20.97
CA LEU A 621 4.95 -0.79 -20.70
C LEU A 621 3.76 -0.82 -19.73
N THR A 622 3.78 0.01 -18.70
CA THR A 622 2.70 0.06 -17.70
C THR A 622 1.99 1.41 -17.67
N LYS A 623 0.69 1.38 -17.32
CA LYS A 623 -0.21 2.49 -17.03
C LYS A 623 -0.21 2.85 -15.55
N ASP A 624 0.18 1.93 -14.67
CA ASP A 624 -0.05 2.00 -13.21
C ASP A 624 0.71 3.13 -12.51
N ILE A 625 1.62 3.80 -13.22
CA ILE A 625 2.43 4.88 -12.66
C ILE A 625 2.34 6.06 -13.63
N GLU A 626 1.50 7.05 -13.29
CA GLU A 626 1.16 8.23 -14.11
C GLU A 626 2.38 9.04 -14.61
N HIS A 627 3.59 8.71 -14.15
CA HIS A 627 4.86 9.34 -14.53
C HIS A 627 5.89 8.38 -15.17
N ARG A 628 5.54 7.14 -15.52
CA ARG A 628 6.44 6.13 -16.14
C ARG A 628 5.95 5.62 -17.51
N GLN A 629 5.55 6.53 -18.41
CA GLN A 629 4.91 6.19 -19.70
C GLN A 629 5.83 6.27 -20.95
N GLY A 630 7.15 6.35 -20.80
CA GLY A 630 8.07 6.75 -21.88
C GLY A 630 8.92 5.66 -22.54
N GLY A 631 8.86 4.41 -22.08
CA GLY A 631 9.66 3.29 -22.58
C GLY A 631 11.17 3.37 -22.26
N GLY A 632 11.90 2.26 -22.38
CA GLY A 632 13.29 2.11 -21.92
C GLY A 632 14.26 1.66 -23.01
N THR A 633 15.57 1.80 -22.76
CA THR A 633 16.64 1.36 -23.65
C THR A 633 17.61 0.46 -22.90
N VAL A 634 17.99 -0.63 -23.55
CA VAL A 634 19.05 -1.55 -23.12
C VAL A 634 20.15 -1.50 -24.17
N LEU A 635 21.37 -1.15 -23.76
CA LEU A 635 22.52 -0.99 -24.66
C LEU A 635 23.71 -1.80 -24.16
N LEU A 636 24.33 -2.58 -25.03
CA LEU A 636 25.70 -3.01 -24.87
C LEU A 636 26.60 -1.87 -25.38
N SER A 637 27.42 -1.30 -24.52
CA SER A 637 28.07 0.01 -24.73
C SER A 637 29.55 0.00 -24.35
N THR A 638 30.31 0.91 -24.95
CA THR A 638 31.63 1.34 -24.48
C THR A 638 31.52 2.18 -23.20
N ASP A 639 32.60 2.23 -22.41
CA ASP A 639 32.69 3.02 -21.17
C ASP A 639 32.36 4.50 -21.36
N ASP A 640 32.78 5.09 -22.49
CA ASP A 640 32.55 6.50 -22.81
C ASP A 640 31.14 6.77 -23.37
N LEU A 641 30.32 5.72 -23.51
CA LEU A 641 28.96 5.74 -24.05
C LEU A 641 28.85 6.27 -25.49
N ARG A 642 29.96 6.39 -26.21
CA ARG A 642 29.96 6.91 -27.58
C ARG A 642 29.63 5.85 -28.62
N GLN A 643 29.80 4.58 -28.30
CA GLN A 643 29.50 3.47 -29.20
C GLN A 643 28.69 2.40 -28.49
N ALA A 644 27.59 1.97 -29.10
CA ALA A 644 26.70 0.99 -28.50
C ALA A 644 25.77 0.32 -29.51
N VAL A 645 25.24 -0.84 -29.14
CA VAL A 645 24.17 -1.56 -29.85
C VAL A 645 23.13 -2.05 -28.85
N GLY A 646 21.86 -2.09 -29.23
CA GLY A 646 20.82 -2.63 -28.35
C GLY A 646 19.40 -2.36 -28.80
N LEU A 647 18.48 -2.34 -27.85
CA LEU A 647 17.03 -2.31 -28.08
C LEU A 647 16.41 -1.17 -27.29
N MET A 648 15.43 -0.52 -27.89
CA MET A 648 14.65 0.56 -27.29
C MET A 648 13.17 0.24 -27.40
N ALA A 649 12.43 0.64 -26.38
CA ALA A 649 10.99 0.70 -26.39
C ALA A 649 10.56 2.14 -26.06
N ASP A 650 9.50 2.61 -26.70
CA ASP A 650 8.74 3.80 -26.31
C ASP A 650 7.23 3.46 -26.30
N ASN A 651 6.39 4.44 -26.01
CA ASN A 651 4.94 4.27 -25.94
C ASN A 651 4.25 3.92 -27.27
N ARG A 652 4.97 3.94 -28.39
CA ARG A 652 4.46 3.65 -29.73
C ARG A 652 5.09 2.40 -30.31
N GLU A 653 6.37 2.17 -30.08
CA GLU A 653 7.13 1.13 -30.78
C GLU A 653 8.33 0.58 -30.02
N PHE A 654 8.74 -0.61 -30.47
CA PHE A 654 10.05 -1.19 -30.21
C PHE A 654 10.97 -0.91 -31.38
N ARG A 655 12.25 -0.63 -31.11
CA ARG A 655 13.28 -0.26 -32.10
C ARG A 655 14.61 -0.96 -31.80
N THR A 656 15.37 -1.26 -32.85
CA THR A 656 16.82 -1.43 -32.69
C THR A 656 17.44 -0.06 -32.44
N VAL A 657 18.57 -0.02 -31.74
CA VAL A 657 19.37 1.20 -31.56
C VAL A 657 20.84 0.89 -31.72
N VAL A 658 21.53 1.73 -32.50
CA VAL A 658 22.99 1.77 -32.63
C VAL A 658 23.44 3.19 -32.30
N VAL A 659 24.47 3.33 -31.49
CA VAL A 659 25.10 4.62 -31.16
C VAL A 659 26.46 4.66 -31.85
N VAL A 660 26.69 5.67 -32.68
CA VAL A 660 27.99 5.95 -33.32
C VAL A 660 28.35 7.40 -32.99
N ASP A 661 29.52 7.61 -32.38
CA ASP A 661 30.00 8.91 -31.90
C ASP A 661 28.97 9.64 -31.01
N GLY A 662 28.32 8.89 -30.12
CA GLY A 662 27.30 9.39 -29.19
C GLY A 662 25.94 9.70 -29.83
N LYS A 663 25.76 9.41 -31.13
CA LYS A 663 24.52 9.68 -31.86
C LYS A 663 23.69 8.39 -32.04
N PRO A 664 22.53 8.26 -31.38
CA PRO A 664 21.67 7.10 -31.54
C PRO A 664 20.93 7.13 -32.88
N LYS A 665 20.88 5.98 -33.55
CA LYS A 665 20.06 5.71 -34.74
C LYS A 665 19.33 4.39 -34.54
N GLY A 666 18.07 4.31 -34.96
CA GLY A 666 17.26 3.11 -34.72
C GLY A 666 16.22 2.83 -35.78
N VAL A 667 15.89 1.55 -35.96
CA VAL A 667 14.87 1.09 -36.91
C VAL A 667 13.73 0.42 -36.15
N ARG A 668 12.50 0.73 -36.54
CA ARG A 668 11.29 0.16 -35.96
C ARG A 668 11.27 -1.37 -36.13
N ILE A 669 10.97 -2.06 -35.04
CA ILE A 669 10.74 -3.50 -34.97
C ILE A 669 9.23 -3.78 -35.06
N THR A 670 8.46 -3.29 -34.09
CA THR A 670 7.00 -3.50 -34.00
C THR A 670 6.34 -2.42 -33.14
N SER A 671 5.01 -2.31 -33.18
CA SER A 671 4.26 -1.43 -32.27
C SER A 671 4.30 -1.95 -30.84
N SER A 672 4.39 -1.06 -29.86
CA SER A 672 4.24 -1.43 -28.47
C SER A 672 2.77 -1.50 -28.06
N ARG A 673 2.46 -2.34 -27.06
CA ARG A 673 1.14 -2.47 -26.46
C ARG A 673 1.26 -2.31 -24.96
N LEU A 674 0.48 -1.38 -24.39
CA LEU A 674 0.45 -1.18 -22.95
C LEU A 674 0.01 -2.47 -22.25
N GLU A 675 0.59 -2.71 -21.09
CA GLU A 675 0.32 -3.84 -20.20
C GLU A 675 0.60 -5.24 -20.78
N THR A 676 1.25 -5.31 -21.95
CA THR A 676 1.56 -6.58 -22.62
C THR A 676 3.06 -6.82 -22.59
N PRO A 677 3.56 -7.82 -21.84
CA PRO A 677 4.94 -8.29 -21.98
C PRO A 677 5.22 -8.64 -23.44
N THR A 678 6.31 -8.11 -23.97
CA THR A 678 6.73 -8.33 -25.36
C THR A 678 8.20 -8.72 -25.37
N LEU A 679 8.50 -9.84 -26.05
CA LEU A 679 9.87 -10.25 -26.35
C LEU A 679 10.31 -9.63 -27.68
N VAL A 680 11.44 -8.95 -27.68
CA VAL A 680 12.13 -8.51 -28.90
C VAL A 680 13.54 -9.08 -28.91
N VAL A 681 13.99 -9.48 -30.10
CA VAL A 681 15.27 -10.15 -30.29
C VAL A 681 16.05 -9.47 -31.40
N GLY A 682 17.35 -9.41 -31.26
CA GLY A 682 18.25 -8.76 -32.18
C GLY A 682 19.43 -9.65 -32.53
N LYS A 683 19.75 -9.77 -33.82
CA LYS A 683 20.96 -10.43 -34.33
C LYS A 683 21.92 -9.38 -34.85
N ILE A 684 23.10 -9.32 -34.27
CA ILE A 684 24.19 -8.46 -34.70
C ILE A 684 25.24 -9.34 -35.36
N VAL A 685 25.73 -8.92 -36.52
CA VAL A 685 26.88 -9.54 -37.18
C VAL A 685 27.92 -8.46 -37.34
N TRP A 686 29.06 -8.67 -36.68
CA TRP A 686 30.19 -7.78 -36.82
C TRP A 686 30.78 -7.95 -38.21
N GLY A 687 31.09 -6.83 -38.85
CA GLY A 687 31.81 -6.81 -40.11
C GLY A 687 33.08 -7.65 -40.00
N LYS A 688 33.48 -8.26 -41.12
CA LYS A 688 34.76 -8.94 -41.23
C LYS A 688 35.70 -8.15 -42.13
N ASP A 689 36.96 -8.02 -41.75
CA ASP A 689 38.01 -7.40 -42.56
C ASP A 689 37.64 -5.97 -43.05
N GLY A 690 36.95 -5.20 -42.19
CA GLY A 690 36.54 -3.81 -42.49
C GLY A 690 35.26 -3.66 -43.32
N SER A 691 34.49 -4.74 -43.51
CA SER A 691 33.09 -4.63 -43.97
C SER A 691 32.18 -4.06 -42.88
N ASP A 692 31.00 -3.58 -43.26
CA ASP A 692 30.07 -2.96 -42.31
C ASP A 692 29.39 -3.97 -41.38
N ASP A 693 29.13 -3.55 -40.14
CA ASP A 693 28.28 -4.27 -39.18
C ASP A 693 26.81 -4.26 -39.61
N THR A 694 26.09 -5.31 -39.21
CA THR A 694 24.65 -5.44 -39.45
C THR A 694 23.87 -5.73 -38.18
N PHE A 695 22.65 -5.22 -38.10
CA PHE A 695 21.75 -5.47 -36.96
C PHE A 695 20.32 -5.75 -37.45
N VAL A 696 19.86 -6.99 -37.23
CA VAL A 696 18.59 -7.52 -37.73
C VAL A 696 17.66 -7.84 -36.56
N PRO A 697 16.47 -7.20 -36.46
CA PRO A 697 15.52 -7.50 -35.40
C PRO A 697 14.56 -8.65 -35.75
N TYR A 698 14.09 -9.35 -34.73
CA TYR A 698 13.11 -10.42 -34.77
C TYR A 698 12.02 -10.20 -33.72
N THR A 699 10.80 -10.64 -34.00
CA THR A 699 9.64 -10.62 -33.09
C THR A 699 9.12 -12.04 -32.90
N PRO A 700 9.68 -12.82 -31.95
CA PRO A 700 9.22 -14.17 -31.70
C PRO A 700 7.76 -14.22 -31.20
N GLY A 701 7.06 -15.31 -31.50
CA GLY A 701 5.79 -15.64 -30.87
C GLY A 701 5.99 -16.25 -29.49
N HIS A 702 4.88 -16.53 -28.80
CA HIS A 702 4.89 -17.24 -27.51
C HIS A 702 5.42 -18.67 -27.59
N ASP A 703 5.53 -19.24 -28.80
CA ASP A 703 6.14 -20.54 -29.06
C ASP A 703 7.67 -20.48 -29.14
N LEU A 704 8.25 -19.28 -29.02
CA LEU A 704 9.68 -19.01 -28.95
C LEU A 704 10.49 -19.44 -30.18
N GLN A 705 9.84 -19.87 -31.27
CA GLN A 705 10.52 -20.25 -32.50
C GLN A 705 11.10 -19.02 -33.20
N ILE A 706 12.26 -19.20 -33.84
CA ILE A 706 12.83 -18.14 -34.68
C ILE A 706 11.85 -17.85 -35.82
N PRO A 707 11.37 -16.60 -35.97
CA PRO A 707 10.47 -16.28 -37.06
C PRO A 707 11.14 -16.50 -38.42
N GLU A 708 10.41 -17.07 -39.39
CA GLU A 708 10.88 -17.20 -40.78
C GLU A 708 11.19 -15.83 -41.41
N LYS A 709 10.47 -14.79 -40.99
CA LYS A 709 10.65 -13.40 -41.44
C LYS A 709 11.24 -12.57 -40.31
N HIS A 710 12.28 -11.82 -40.62
CA HIS A 710 12.85 -10.82 -39.73
C HIS A 710 12.31 -9.42 -40.06
N GLY A 711 12.48 -8.48 -39.11
CA GLY A 711 12.18 -7.07 -39.32
C GLY A 711 13.18 -6.39 -40.24
N ARG A 712 12.99 -5.09 -40.48
CA ARG A 712 13.88 -4.28 -41.31
C ARG A 712 15.26 -4.15 -40.62
N PRO A 713 16.37 -4.55 -41.26
CA PRO A 713 17.70 -4.35 -40.70
C PRO A 713 18.02 -2.87 -40.47
N ALA A 714 18.89 -2.59 -39.50
CA ALA A 714 19.50 -1.28 -39.36
C ALA A 714 20.29 -0.91 -40.62
N ALA A 715 20.46 0.39 -40.86
CA ALA A 715 21.44 0.84 -41.84
C ALA A 715 22.84 0.34 -41.43
N PRO A 716 23.73 -0.01 -42.38
CA PRO A 716 25.10 -0.41 -42.07
C PRO A 716 25.79 0.60 -41.15
N PHE A 717 26.60 0.10 -40.22
CA PHE A 717 27.31 0.91 -39.23
C PHE A 717 28.66 0.25 -38.90
N ASN A 718 29.53 0.96 -38.21
CA ASN A 718 30.79 0.41 -37.69
C ASN A 718 31.03 0.96 -36.30
N ILE A 719 31.24 0.08 -35.33
CA ILE A 719 31.69 0.42 -33.98
C ILE A 719 32.85 -0.49 -33.56
N ASP A 720 33.61 -0.07 -32.56
CA ASP A 720 34.67 -0.88 -31.96
C ASP A 720 34.06 -1.87 -30.96
N GLN A 721 33.59 -3.01 -31.48
CA GLN A 721 32.95 -4.06 -30.69
C GLN A 721 33.87 -4.61 -29.59
N SER A 722 35.20 -4.50 -29.78
CA SER A 722 36.19 -4.97 -28.80
C SER A 722 36.19 -4.16 -27.50
N LYS A 723 35.57 -2.96 -27.50
CA LYS A 723 35.43 -2.08 -26.33
C LYS A 723 34.06 -2.15 -25.67
N LEU A 724 33.19 -3.06 -26.10
CA LEU A 724 31.87 -3.23 -25.50
C LEU A 724 32.00 -3.99 -24.16
N ASN A 725 31.91 -3.24 -23.06
CA ASN A 725 32.17 -3.73 -21.72
C ASN A 725 31.15 -3.25 -20.67
N ARG A 726 30.08 -2.54 -21.08
CA ARG A 726 29.00 -2.13 -20.18
C ARG A 726 27.63 -2.51 -20.71
N LEU A 727 26.76 -3.00 -19.82
CA LEU A 727 25.32 -3.07 -20.06
C LEU A 727 24.65 -1.82 -19.47
N VAL A 728 24.08 -0.99 -20.33
CA VAL A 728 23.53 0.32 -19.98
C VAL A 728 22.00 0.29 -20.07
N LEU A 729 21.34 0.68 -18.98
CA LEU A 729 19.88 0.73 -18.87
C LEU A 729 19.43 2.19 -18.70
N LYS A 730 18.62 2.68 -19.63
CA LYS A 730 18.14 4.08 -19.68
C LYS A 730 16.63 4.16 -19.91
N GLY A 731 16.01 5.29 -19.58
CA GLY A 731 14.61 5.59 -19.92
C GLY A 731 13.56 5.04 -18.95
N GLU A 732 12.28 5.04 -19.35
CA GLU A 732 11.10 4.59 -18.56
C GLU A 732 10.67 3.17 -18.92
N GLY A 733 11.28 2.17 -18.31
CA GLY A 733 10.99 0.79 -18.67
C GLY A 733 10.93 -0.14 -17.48
N GLN A 734 10.07 -1.16 -17.56
CA GLN A 734 10.18 -2.35 -16.74
C GLN A 734 10.88 -3.44 -17.55
N TYR A 735 12.03 -3.88 -17.07
CA TYR A 735 12.93 -4.83 -17.73
C TYR A 735 13.05 -6.08 -16.87
N ASP A 736 12.78 -7.25 -17.47
CA ASP A 736 12.76 -8.50 -16.71
C ASP A 736 13.95 -9.41 -16.97
N GLU A 737 14.32 -9.61 -18.23
CA GLU A 737 15.46 -10.47 -18.55
C GLU A 737 16.16 -9.92 -19.79
N ILE A 738 17.47 -9.73 -19.69
CA ILE A 738 18.33 -9.31 -20.80
C ILE A 738 19.34 -10.44 -21.02
N ARG A 739 19.32 -11.02 -22.22
CA ARG A 739 20.24 -12.10 -22.58
C ARG A 739 21.10 -11.69 -23.77
N VAL A 740 22.38 -12.02 -23.74
CA VAL A 740 23.32 -11.82 -24.84
C VAL A 740 24.07 -13.13 -25.09
N GLY A 741 24.04 -13.67 -26.30
CA GLY A 741 24.62 -14.99 -26.57
C GLY A 741 24.97 -15.28 -28.03
N THR A 742 25.45 -16.49 -28.28
CA THR A 742 26.03 -16.93 -29.58
C THR A 742 24.99 -17.34 -30.61
N SER A 743 23.78 -17.65 -30.17
CA SER A 743 22.70 -18.16 -31.02
C SER A 743 21.34 -17.60 -30.62
N TYR A 744 20.36 -17.68 -31.52
CA TYR A 744 18.98 -17.36 -31.18
C TYR A 744 18.49 -18.18 -29.97
N GLN A 745 18.84 -19.48 -29.96
CA GLN A 745 18.48 -20.41 -28.90
C GLN A 745 19.09 -20.03 -27.55
N SER A 746 20.31 -19.47 -27.55
CA SER A 746 20.95 -19.00 -26.32
C SER A 746 20.20 -17.84 -25.65
N VAL A 747 19.54 -16.97 -26.44
CA VAL A 747 18.85 -15.78 -25.92
C VAL A 747 17.32 -15.88 -25.87
N VAL A 748 16.72 -16.91 -26.48
CA VAL A 748 15.25 -17.12 -26.44
C VAL A 748 14.89 -18.49 -25.85
N GLY A 749 15.87 -19.36 -25.67
CA GLY A 749 15.68 -20.76 -25.32
C GLY A 749 15.49 -21.64 -26.56
N GLY A 750 15.96 -22.89 -26.46
CA GLY A 750 15.74 -23.91 -27.49
C GLY A 750 14.40 -24.61 -27.31
N LYS A 751 13.79 -25.06 -28.42
CA LYS A 751 12.75 -26.08 -28.38
C LYS A 751 13.42 -27.37 -27.87
N ALA A 752 12.83 -28.03 -26.86
CA ALA A 752 13.05 -29.46 -26.73
C ALA A 752 12.53 -30.11 -28.03
N ASN A 753 13.33 -30.99 -28.64
CA ASN A 753 12.84 -31.87 -29.70
C ASN A 753 11.68 -32.72 -29.18
#